data_AF-A0A847GF45-F1
#
_entry.id   AF-A0A847GF45-F1
#
_cell.length_a   1.000
_cell.length_b   1.000
_cell.length_c   1.000
_cell.angle_alpha   90.00
_cell.angle_beta   90.00
_cell.angle_gamma   90.00
#
_symmetry.space_group_name_H-M   'P 1'
#
loop_
_entity.id
_entity.type
_entity.pdbx_description
1 polymer ?
#
loop_
_entity_poly.entity_id
_entity_poly.type
_entity_poly.pdbx_seq_one_letter_code
_entity_poly.pdbx_strand_id
1 'polypeptide(L)'
;PVLEVNGDLLQVMSRLFWITGDIKYRDWCFRIADHYLLHETLLDTEKIPLRDHGCEIVGGLSETYVIAAKTAPEKRDAYRAPLHALLDAILEKGTFEDGMMPNSFNPLTGEKDAKSISDGWGYVYNAFLTVAEVDGHAPYKAAVEKALRNIHRHLGANWEGYRGDGYADSVEGAVNLLNRIPVKSAFEWAAQSLEFIYAIQRPDGTAEGWYGDGNSARTMMMFALHRTQGVTALPWRADVRLGAALDDAGTLHLVLSSDWAWNGLLKFDVPRHREWFNLPFDYPRINQFPEWFTVDRDAEYMVSLNGGAETRMRGPELAQLPATVEAGGQLRLTVRALDRQSLQSHADDTPWRLAEFAANTREEAEAWQEITRKKCMDLLGIAAPLSSPADSSVKSEVLEETAHDGYRLRKVTLQQLFGNRTITVLVGLPELECNRGLPAVLCVPGHGSTPADVFDGNSIYKGFAGVLAKSGFVVLAADTAYHDKAPGFKTLMGQRVYDLVRCVDYLSALPEVDPLRVGCAGLSLGGEMTMWLAALDTRLAATCSAGFLTFMNQMETSHCMCWKEKGLRELVDFPDIYALIAPRRLQCQIGEKEPVNQFTPVLARRAFREIQKCYTLLGASERAELAVHPGAHEIALERLSAFMAGALTPNGGNTVE
;
A
#
# COMPACT_ATOMS: atom_id res chain seq x y z
N PRO A 1 27.26 13.14 15.97
CA PRO A 1 26.87 14.29 16.82
C PRO A 1 27.19 15.67 16.20
N VAL A 2 28.45 15.98 15.85
CA VAL A 2 28.80 17.33 15.34
C VAL A 2 28.17 17.62 13.96
N LEU A 3 28.17 16.63 13.07
CA LEU A 3 27.62 16.77 11.72
C LEU A 3 26.11 17.11 11.73
N GLU A 4 25.34 16.34 12.49
CA GLU A 4 23.91 16.53 12.73
C GLU A 4 23.62 17.92 13.32
N VAL A 5 24.31 18.29 14.42
CA VAL A 5 24.15 19.61 15.05
C VAL A 5 24.47 20.75 14.08
N ASN A 6 25.50 20.61 13.26
CA ASN A 6 25.83 21.61 12.24
C ASN A 6 24.77 21.68 11.14
N GLY A 7 24.20 20.54 10.73
CA GLY A 7 23.07 20.48 9.82
C GLY A 7 21.83 21.20 10.36
N ASP A 8 21.44 20.91 11.60
CA ASP A 8 20.33 21.58 12.28
C ASP A 8 20.56 23.09 12.39
N LEU A 9 21.77 23.49 12.81
CA LEU A 9 22.14 24.90 12.92
C LEU A 9 22.03 25.61 11.57
N LEU A 10 22.54 25.02 10.49
CA LEU A 10 22.44 25.60 9.15
C LEU A 10 20.99 25.88 8.75
N GLN A 11 20.08 24.93 9.00
CA GLN A 11 18.67 25.09 8.66
C GLN A 11 17.96 26.12 9.53
N VAL A 12 18.17 26.08 10.86
CA VAL A 12 17.56 27.02 11.80
C VAL A 12 18.07 28.44 11.52
N MET A 13 19.37 28.62 11.37
CA MET A 13 19.98 29.93 11.10
C MET A 13 19.59 30.46 9.71
N SER A 14 19.46 29.59 8.71
CA SER A 14 18.94 29.96 7.39
C SER A 14 17.55 30.61 7.50
N ARG A 15 16.63 29.96 8.21
CA ARG A 15 15.28 30.47 8.44
C ARG A 15 15.29 31.77 9.25
N LEU A 16 16.08 31.82 10.32
CA LEU A 16 16.20 33.03 11.15
C LEU A 16 16.76 34.21 10.34
N PHE A 17 17.72 33.98 9.45
CA PHE A 17 18.24 35.02 8.56
C PHE A 17 17.12 35.63 7.72
N TRP A 18 16.30 34.82 7.06
CA TRP A 18 15.20 35.34 6.23
C TRP A 18 14.12 36.03 7.07
N ILE A 19 13.68 35.42 8.18
CA ILE A 19 12.66 36.00 9.07
C ILE A 19 13.10 37.37 9.60
N THR A 20 14.36 37.49 10.05
CA THR A 20 14.82 38.66 10.83
C THR A 20 15.63 39.68 10.03
N GLY A 21 16.23 39.27 8.92
CA GLY A 21 17.25 40.05 8.19
C GLY A 21 18.58 40.20 8.94
N ASP A 22 18.78 39.55 10.09
CA ASP A 22 20.01 39.68 10.88
C ASP A 22 21.18 38.92 10.25
N ILE A 23 22.16 39.69 9.79
CA ILE A 23 23.31 39.22 9.02
C ILE A 23 24.17 38.19 9.77
N LYS A 24 24.12 38.18 11.12
CA LYS A 24 24.90 37.24 11.93
C LYS A 24 24.54 35.79 11.62
N TYR A 25 23.26 35.50 11.35
CA TYR A 25 22.80 34.15 11.07
C TYR A 25 23.31 33.66 9.72
N ARG A 26 23.29 34.53 8.70
CA ARG A 26 23.95 34.28 7.42
C ARG A 26 25.44 34.00 7.60
N ASP A 27 26.12 34.86 8.35
CA ASP A 27 27.57 34.74 8.52
C ASP A 27 27.93 33.45 9.26
N TRP A 28 27.12 33.01 10.23
CA TRP A 28 27.27 31.71 10.87
C TRP A 28 27.00 30.54 9.93
N CYS A 29 25.95 30.61 9.09
CA CYS A 29 25.74 29.63 8.02
C CYS A 29 26.95 29.53 7.11
N PHE A 30 27.50 30.66 6.66
CA PHE A 30 28.68 30.69 5.80
C PHE A 30 29.91 30.09 6.47
N ARG A 31 30.13 30.31 7.77
CA ARG A 31 31.27 29.69 8.47
C ARG A 31 31.18 28.17 8.50
N ILE A 32 30.00 27.63 8.70
CA ILE A 32 29.78 26.17 8.68
C ILE A 32 29.88 25.63 7.24
N ALA A 33 29.29 26.34 6.26
CA ALA A 33 29.37 25.94 4.85
C ALA A 33 30.80 26.01 4.31
N ASP A 34 31.59 27.02 4.68
CA ASP A 34 33.01 27.14 4.34
C ASP A 34 33.79 25.90 4.81
N HIS A 35 33.52 25.43 6.02
CA HIS A 35 34.13 24.20 6.53
C HIS A 35 33.80 23.00 5.62
N TYR A 36 32.53 22.72 5.34
CA TYR A 36 32.13 21.51 4.59
C TYR A 36 32.29 21.59 3.07
N LEU A 37 32.36 22.79 2.49
CA LEU A 37 32.44 22.96 1.04
C LEU A 37 33.84 23.39 0.56
N LEU A 38 34.65 24.04 1.41
CA LEU A 38 35.94 24.60 0.99
C LEU A 38 37.16 24.06 1.76
N HIS A 39 36.97 23.43 2.92
CA HIS A 39 38.08 23.01 3.78
C HIS A 39 38.11 21.51 4.08
N GLU A 40 37.05 20.97 4.64
CA GLU A 40 36.89 19.57 5.05
C GLU A 40 35.61 19.01 4.42
N THR A 41 35.74 18.56 3.18
CA THR A 41 34.59 18.04 2.42
C THR A 41 34.12 16.69 2.96
N LEU A 42 32.80 16.47 2.91
CA LEU A 42 32.21 15.17 3.22
C LEU A 42 32.67 14.06 2.27
N LEU A 43 33.16 14.42 1.08
CA LEU A 43 33.69 13.49 0.09
C LEU A 43 34.97 12.79 0.53
N ASP A 44 35.71 13.37 1.48
CA ASP A 44 36.95 12.79 2.02
C ASP A 44 36.70 11.91 3.26
N THR A 45 35.45 11.75 3.67
CA THR A 45 35.07 10.95 4.83
C THR A 45 34.84 9.49 4.46
N GLU A 46 34.91 8.58 5.44
CA GLU A 46 34.58 7.17 5.21
C GLU A 46 33.06 6.89 5.21
N LYS A 47 32.23 7.88 5.57
CA LYS A 47 30.79 7.71 5.73
C LYS A 47 30.03 9.02 5.59
N ILE A 48 29.12 9.08 4.62
CA ILE A 48 28.07 10.10 4.52
C ILE A 48 26.75 9.48 5.01
N PRO A 49 26.16 9.98 6.12
CA PRO A 49 24.84 9.56 6.56
C PRO A 49 23.76 10.15 5.65
N LEU A 50 22.81 9.31 5.24
CA LEU A 50 21.64 9.66 4.43
C LEU A 50 20.32 9.37 5.17
N ARG A 51 20.41 8.88 6.41
CA ARG A 51 19.29 8.66 7.34
C ARG A 51 19.06 9.89 8.23
N ASP A 52 17.92 9.90 8.92
CA ASP A 52 17.68 10.78 10.08
C ASP A 52 18.89 10.77 11.05
N HIS A 53 19.11 11.88 11.76
CA HIS A 53 20.27 12.07 12.63
C HIS A 53 21.63 12.09 11.89
N GLY A 54 21.66 12.73 10.72
CA GLY A 54 22.87 13.03 9.96
C GLY A 54 22.64 13.62 8.57
N CYS A 55 21.51 13.35 7.92
CA CYS A 55 21.20 13.87 6.58
C CYS A 55 20.95 15.39 6.53
N GLU A 56 20.69 16.00 7.69
CA GLU A 56 20.35 17.41 7.90
C GLU A 56 21.42 18.35 7.33
N ILE A 57 22.66 17.89 7.28
CA ILE A 57 23.78 18.66 6.71
C ILE A 57 23.57 18.94 5.22
N VAL A 58 23.05 17.98 4.45
CA VAL A 58 22.88 18.13 3.00
C VAL A 58 21.82 19.20 2.72
N GLY A 59 20.70 19.14 3.44
CA GLY A 59 19.66 20.18 3.40
C GLY A 59 20.14 21.53 3.91
N GLY A 60 20.87 21.58 5.03
CA GLY A 60 21.40 22.83 5.57
C GLY A 60 22.38 23.54 4.62
N LEU A 61 23.22 22.78 3.91
CA LEU A 61 24.13 23.31 2.88
C LEU A 61 23.36 23.86 1.67
N SER A 62 22.30 23.19 1.21
CA SER A 62 21.48 23.72 0.10
C SER A 62 20.73 24.98 0.49
N GLU A 63 20.18 25.05 1.71
CA GLU A 63 19.54 26.26 2.23
C GLU A 63 20.53 27.44 2.31
N THR A 64 21.76 27.18 2.78
CA THR A 64 22.83 28.18 2.82
C THR A 64 23.26 28.62 1.42
N TYR A 65 23.24 27.70 0.45
CA TYR A 65 23.49 28.01 -0.95
C TYR A 65 22.44 28.96 -1.53
N VAL A 66 21.17 28.85 -1.13
CA VAL A 66 20.13 29.84 -1.48
C VAL A 66 20.50 31.23 -0.95
N ILE A 67 20.94 31.33 0.31
CA ILE A 67 21.37 32.59 0.92
C ILE A 67 22.56 33.18 0.15
N ALA A 68 23.56 32.35 -0.18
CA ALA A 68 24.70 32.79 -0.98
C ALA A 68 24.24 33.30 -2.35
N ALA A 69 23.39 32.57 -3.06
CA ALA A 69 22.89 32.94 -4.38
C ALA A 69 22.12 34.27 -4.39
N LYS A 70 21.45 34.63 -3.29
CA LYS A 70 20.66 35.86 -3.19
C LYS A 70 21.41 37.04 -2.59
N THR A 71 22.46 36.80 -1.80
CA THR A 71 23.07 37.85 -0.96
C THR A 71 24.59 37.98 -1.07
N ALA A 72 25.28 36.97 -1.62
CA ALA A 72 26.74 36.91 -1.72
C ALA A 72 27.17 36.07 -2.95
N PRO A 73 27.07 36.63 -4.18
CA PRO A 73 27.37 35.90 -5.41
C PRO A 73 28.76 35.25 -5.45
N GLU A 74 29.76 35.89 -4.84
CA GLU A 74 31.12 35.35 -4.71
C GLU A 74 31.16 34.08 -3.85
N LYS A 75 30.36 34.02 -2.77
CA LYS A 75 30.21 32.79 -1.97
C LYS A 75 29.46 31.74 -2.75
N ARG A 76 28.41 32.11 -3.48
CA ARG A 76 27.68 31.18 -4.35
C ARG A 76 28.61 30.54 -5.36
N ASP A 77 29.42 31.32 -6.05
CA ASP A 77 30.33 30.81 -7.07
C ASP A 77 31.40 29.89 -6.48
N ALA A 78 31.90 30.20 -5.28
CA ALA A 78 32.81 29.32 -4.54
C ALA A 78 32.15 28.00 -4.10
N TYR A 79 30.89 28.03 -3.66
CA TYR A 79 30.16 26.85 -3.16
C TYR A 79 29.61 25.95 -4.26
N ARG A 80 29.37 26.50 -5.47
CA ARG A 80 28.65 25.79 -6.53
C ARG A 80 29.31 24.46 -6.91
N ALA A 81 30.58 24.47 -7.28
CA ALA A 81 31.27 23.25 -7.72
C ALA A 81 31.41 22.20 -6.60
N PRO A 82 31.82 22.56 -5.36
CA PRO A 82 31.86 21.60 -4.25
C PRO A 82 30.50 21.02 -3.87
N LEU A 83 29.43 21.83 -3.86
CA LEU A 83 28.08 21.36 -3.53
C LEU A 83 27.54 20.40 -4.60
N HIS A 84 27.74 20.72 -5.89
CA HIS A 84 27.39 19.80 -6.99
C HIS A 84 28.18 18.50 -6.88
N ALA A 85 29.49 18.54 -6.58
CA ALA A 85 30.29 17.34 -6.38
C ALA A 85 29.76 16.45 -5.24
N LEU A 86 29.29 17.04 -4.14
CA LEU A 86 28.65 16.30 -3.04
C LEU A 86 27.35 15.62 -3.50
N LEU A 87 26.46 16.37 -4.14
CA LEU A 87 25.18 15.85 -4.62
C LEU A 87 25.35 14.78 -5.71
N ASP A 88 26.30 14.98 -6.62
CA ASP A 88 26.63 14.02 -7.68
C ASP A 88 27.17 12.72 -7.09
N ALA A 89 28.04 12.79 -6.08
CA ALA A 89 28.54 11.60 -5.39
C ALA A 89 27.41 10.83 -4.68
N ILE A 90 26.45 11.53 -4.07
CA ILE A 90 25.25 10.90 -3.49
C ILE A 90 24.45 10.19 -4.58
N LEU A 91 24.21 10.81 -5.75
CA LEU A 91 23.46 10.15 -6.83
C LEU A 91 24.21 8.93 -7.40
N GLU A 92 25.51 9.06 -7.63
CA GLU A 92 26.31 8.00 -8.27
C GLU A 92 26.53 6.82 -7.32
N LYS A 93 26.86 7.09 -6.05
CA LYS A 93 27.34 6.09 -5.10
C LYS A 93 26.39 5.81 -3.95
N GLY A 94 25.53 6.77 -3.62
CA GLY A 94 24.59 6.73 -2.50
C GLY A 94 23.13 6.48 -2.90
N THR A 95 22.84 6.02 -4.12
CA THR A 95 21.48 5.60 -4.52
C THR A 95 21.47 4.16 -5.04
N PHE A 96 20.31 3.51 -4.91
CA PHE A 96 19.99 2.24 -5.56
C PHE A 96 19.45 2.48 -6.97
N GLU A 97 19.29 1.40 -7.76
CA GLU A 97 18.83 1.48 -9.15
C GLU A 97 17.47 2.18 -9.30
N ASP A 98 16.59 2.03 -8.32
CA ASP A 98 15.27 2.65 -8.29
C ASP A 98 15.27 4.12 -7.80
N GLY A 99 16.43 4.65 -7.40
CA GLY A 99 16.57 6.00 -6.87
C GLY A 99 16.40 6.10 -5.34
N MET A 100 16.10 5.01 -4.65
CA MET A 100 16.06 5.03 -3.18
C MET A 100 17.47 5.09 -2.58
N MET A 101 17.58 5.53 -1.33
CA MET A 101 18.88 5.72 -0.65
C MET A 101 19.07 4.71 0.49
N PRO A 102 20.29 4.20 0.72
CA PRO A 102 20.62 3.47 1.94
C PRO A 102 20.70 4.44 3.13
N ASN A 103 20.82 3.93 4.35
CA ASN A 103 21.06 4.76 5.54
C ASN A 103 22.38 5.55 5.47
N SER A 104 23.38 5.03 4.77
CA SER A 104 24.66 5.69 4.54
C SER A 104 25.44 5.02 3.42
N PHE A 105 26.46 5.71 2.92
CA PHE A 105 27.44 5.15 2.00
C PHE A 105 28.84 5.72 2.26
N ASN A 106 29.86 5.00 1.80
CA ASN A 106 31.23 5.48 1.78
C ASN A 106 31.49 6.21 0.45
N PRO A 107 31.80 7.52 0.45
CA PRO A 107 32.00 8.28 -0.78
C PRO A 107 33.30 7.91 -1.53
N LEU A 108 34.29 7.35 -0.84
CA LEU A 108 35.57 6.92 -1.42
C LEU A 108 35.42 5.59 -2.18
N THR A 109 34.71 4.62 -1.60
CA THR A 109 34.58 3.25 -2.15
C THR A 109 33.25 3.01 -2.89
N GLY A 110 32.20 3.76 -2.57
CA GLY A 110 30.84 3.53 -3.05
C GLY A 110 30.09 2.40 -2.34
N GLU A 111 30.68 1.84 -1.28
CA GLU A 111 30.04 0.83 -0.43
C GLU A 111 28.82 1.44 0.28
N LYS A 112 27.68 0.74 0.20
CA LYS A 112 26.39 1.17 0.76
C LYS A 112 26.03 0.33 1.96
N ASP A 113 25.31 0.92 2.92
CA ASP A 113 24.55 0.15 3.91
C ASP A 113 23.35 -0.53 3.23
N ALA A 114 23.60 -1.63 2.52
CA ALA A 114 22.62 -2.29 1.66
C ALA A 114 21.49 -3.00 2.41
N LYS A 115 21.52 -3.04 3.74
CA LYS A 115 20.55 -3.78 4.56
C LYS A 115 19.28 -2.99 4.90
N SER A 116 19.25 -1.71 4.58
CA SER A 116 18.13 -0.83 4.94
C SER A 116 18.04 0.36 4.00
N ILE A 117 16.80 0.71 3.67
CA ILE A 117 16.47 1.92 2.92
C ILE A 117 16.24 3.02 3.95
N SER A 118 16.85 4.19 3.71
CA SER A 118 16.70 5.36 4.56
C SER A 118 15.26 5.85 4.56
N ASP A 119 14.71 6.10 5.74
CA ASP A 119 13.48 6.87 5.98
C ASP A 119 13.68 8.37 5.67
N GLY A 120 14.90 8.89 5.87
CA GLY A 120 15.31 10.26 5.54
C GLY A 120 15.56 10.55 4.04
N TRP A 121 15.27 9.60 3.13
CA TRP A 121 15.52 9.76 1.69
C TRP A 121 14.93 11.05 1.10
N GLY A 122 13.71 11.41 1.51
CA GLY A 122 13.03 12.60 1.03
C GLY A 122 13.70 13.90 1.53
N TYR A 123 14.26 13.88 2.74
CA TYR A 123 14.99 15.02 3.30
C TYR A 123 16.27 15.31 2.54
N VAL A 124 16.99 14.28 2.12
CA VAL A 124 18.15 14.44 1.23
C VAL A 124 17.72 15.03 -0.11
N TYR A 125 16.63 14.52 -0.71
CA TYR A 125 16.12 15.03 -1.99
C TYR A 125 15.58 16.47 -1.96
N ASN A 126 15.25 17.02 -0.79
CA ASN A 126 14.97 18.45 -0.67
C ASN A 126 16.17 19.28 -1.19
N ALA A 127 17.40 18.90 -0.83
CA ALA A 127 18.60 19.61 -1.26
C ALA A 127 18.77 19.61 -2.78
N PHE A 128 18.48 18.47 -3.43
CA PHE A 128 18.52 18.33 -4.88
C PHE A 128 17.54 19.26 -5.57
N LEU A 129 16.29 19.31 -5.10
CA LEU A 129 15.29 20.25 -5.63
C LEU A 129 15.69 21.70 -5.40
N THR A 130 16.16 22.05 -4.19
CA THR A 130 16.61 23.41 -3.89
C THR A 130 17.71 23.86 -4.84
N VAL A 131 18.76 23.04 -5.04
CA VAL A 131 19.87 23.39 -5.94
C VAL A 131 19.41 23.40 -7.40
N ALA A 132 18.51 22.50 -7.80
CA ALA A 132 17.91 22.49 -9.13
C ALA A 132 17.15 23.80 -9.43
N GLU A 133 16.41 24.34 -8.45
CA GLU A 133 15.69 25.61 -8.58
C GLU A 133 16.63 26.82 -8.63
N VAL A 134 17.71 26.83 -7.85
CA VAL A 134 18.70 27.92 -7.85
C VAL A 134 19.50 27.95 -9.16
N ASP A 135 19.95 26.79 -9.66
CA ASP A 135 20.90 26.71 -10.78
C ASP A 135 20.28 26.27 -12.11
N GLY A 136 18.99 25.89 -12.14
CA GLY A 136 18.33 25.33 -13.32
C GLY A 136 18.84 23.93 -13.68
N HIS A 137 19.25 23.12 -12.70
CA HIS A 137 19.90 21.82 -12.94
C HIS A 137 18.87 20.68 -13.12
N ALA A 138 18.44 20.44 -14.36
CA ALA A 138 17.43 19.45 -14.70
C ALA A 138 17.71 18.00 -14.22
N PRO A 139 18.95 17.48 -14.23
CA PRO A 139 19.23 16.12 -13.74
C PRO A 139 18.84 15.87 -12.28
N TYR A 140 18.96 16.87 -11.40
CA TYR A 140 18.56 16.73 -9.99
C TYR A 140 17.05 16.63 -9.83
N LYS A 141 16.29 17.41 -10.62
CA LYS A 141 14.83 17.27 -10.67
C LYS A 141 14.42 15.86 -11.14
N ALA A 142 15.08 15.35 -12.19
CA ALA A 142 14.82 14.01 -12.72
C ALA A 142 15.16 12.89 -11.70
N ALA A 143 16.20 13.07 -10.88
CA ALA A 143 16.55 12.12 -9.83
C ALA A 143 15.47 12.03 -8.73
N VAL A 144 14.93 13.19 -8.31
CA VAL A 144 13.82 13.26 -7.34
C VAL A 144 12.57 12.60 -7.91
N GLU A 145 12.24 12.91 -9.16
CA GLU A 145 11.11 12.30 -9.85
C GLU A 145 11.27 10.78 -9.98
N LYS A 146 12.47 10.28 -10.26
CA LYS A 146 12.76 8.84 -10.32
C LYS A 146 12.49 8.15 -8.97
N ALA A 147 12.93 8.73 -7.86
CA ALA A 147 12.68 8.17 -6.54
C ALA A 147 11.19 8.13 -6.21
N LEU A 148 10.47 9.25 -6.45
CA LEU A 148 9.02 9.31 -6.28
C LEU A 148 8.28 8.29 -7.16
N ARG A 149 8.70 8.11 -8.41
CA ARG A 149 8.09 7.12 -9.31
C ARG A 149 8.27 5.70 -8.82
N ASN A 150 9.33 5.40 -8.05
CA ASN A 150 9.64 4.05 -7.60
C ASN A 150 9.35 3.77 -6.11
N ILE A 151 9.04 4.77 -5.29
CA ILE A 151 8.76 4.60 -3.85
C ILE A 151 7.67 3.57 -3.58
N HIS A 152 6.76 3.39 -4.53
CA HIS A 152 5.72 2.37 -4.48
C HIS A 152 6.23 0.94 -4.23
N ARG A 153 7.44 0.64 -4.70
CA ARG A 153 8.10 -0.66 -4.51
C ARG A 153 8.46 -0.92 -3.05
N HIS A 154 8.43 0.12 -2.22
CA HIS A 154 8.81 0.11 -0.80
C HIS A 154 7.63 0.34 0.15
N LEU A 155 6.38 0.20 -0.32
CA LEU A 155 5.24 0.13 0.60
C LEU A 155 5.42 -1.01 1.60
N GLY A 156 5.18 -0.76 2.89
CA GLY A 156 5.38 -1.76 3.93
C GLY A 156 6.86 -2.04 4.26
N ALA A 157 7.79 -1.29 3.66
CA ALA A 157 9.19 -1.35 4.06
C ALA A 157 9.32 -1.09 5.57
N ASN A 158 10.25 -1.81 6.18
CA ASN A 158 10.60 -1.63 7.57
C ASN A 158 11.55 -0.42 7.67
N TRP A 159 10.98 0.78 7.73
CA TRP A 159 11.72 2.03 7.87
C TRP A 159 12.51 2.07 9.18
N GLU A 160 11.84 1.80 10.30
CA GLU A 160 12.47 1.80 11.62
C GLU A 160 11.77 0.84 12.61
N GLY A 161 11.96 -0.46 12.42
CA GLY A 161 11.37 -1.48 13.29
C GLY A 161 9.83 -1.44 13.34
N TYR A 162 9.17 -0.98 12.26
CA TYR A 162 7.73 -0.75 12.17
C TYR A 162 7.15 0.24 13.20
N ARG A 163 7.97 1.17 13.71
CA ARG A 163 7.52 2.29 14.55
C ARG A 163 6.81 3.35 13.73
N GLY A 164 5.93 4.13 14.37
CA GLY A 164 5.25 5.26 13.73
C GLY A 164 6.21 6.28 13.13
N ASP A 165 7.38 6.47 13.77
CA ASP A 165 8.37 7.49 13.45
C ASP A 165 8.99 7.32 12.05
N GLY A 166 9.60 6.16 11.76
CA GLY A 166 10.17 5.92 10.43
C GLY A 166 9.15 5.99 9.27
N TYR A 167 7.88 5.61 9.51
CA TYR A 167 6.81 5.85 8.53
C TYR A 167 6.49 7.35 8.40
N ALA A 168 6.48 8.09 9.51
CA ALA A 168 6.21 9.51 9.52
C ALA A 168 7.25 10.30 8.72
N ASP A 169 8.53 10.00 8.92
CA ASP A 169 9.66 10.69 8.25
C ASP A 169 9.68 10.41 6.74
N SER A 170 9.52 9.14 6.36
CA SER A 170 9.49 8.74 4.95
C SER A 170 8.30 9.37 4.20
N VAL A 171 7.12 9.39 4.83
CA VAL A 171 5.92 10.03 4.25
C VAL A 171 6.05 11.55 4.23
N GLU A 172 6.57 12.17 5.28
CA GLU A 172 6.84 13.61 5.33
C GLU A 172 7.79 14.03 4.20
N GLY A 173 8.89 13.30 4.04
CA GLY A 173 9.86 13.49 2.97
C GLY A 173 9.19 13.44 1.61
N ALA A 174 8.37 12.42 1.34
CA ALA A 174 7.64 12.31 0.08
C ALA A 174 6.65 13.46 -0.14
N VAL A 175 5.83 13.79 0.85
CA VAL A 175 4.79 14.84 0.75
C VAL A 175 5.39 16.21 0.43
N ASN A 176 6.58 16.50 0.97
CA ASN A 176 7.32 17.71 0.64
C ASN A 176 7.75 17.79 -0.82
N LEU A 177 8.26 16.69 -1.37
CA LEU A 177 8.66 16.60 -2.77
C LEU A 177 7.44 16.61 -3.71
N LEU A 178 6.37 15.91 -3.33
CA LEU A 178 5.13 15.77 -4.11
C LEU A 178 4.40 17.09 -4.35
N ASN A 179 4.55 18.05 -3.45
CA ASN A 179 4.03 19.40 -3.63
C ASN A 179 4.67 20.13 -4.83
N ARG A 180 5.87 19.72 -5.28
CA ARG A 180 6.62 20.31 -6.41
C ARG A 180 6.69 19.40 -7.62
N ILE A 181 6.81 18.09 -7.41
CA ILE A 181 6.80 17.05 -8.44
C ILE A 181 5.65 16.09 -8.16
N PRO A 182 4.43 16.37 -8.66
CA PRO A 182 3.29 15.50 -8.44
C PRO A 182 3.48 14.16 -9.17
N VAL A 183 3.55 13.07 -8.41
CA VAL A 183 3.61 11.69 -8.92
C VAL A 183 2.48 10.90 -8.29
N LYS A 184 1.54 10.41 -9.11
CA LYS A 184 0.32 9.76 -8.65
C LYS A 184 0.60 8.54 -7.76
N SER A 185 1.49 7.66 -8.22
CA SER A 185 1.86 6.45 -7.48
C SER A 185 2.50 6.74 -6.11
N ALA A 186 3.17 7.89 -5.95
CA ALA A 186 3.74 8.31 -4.67
C ALA A 186 2.67 8.89 -3.71
N PHE A 187 1.64 9.58 -4.22
CA PHE A 187 0.50 9.98 -3.37
C PHE A 187 -0.27 8.77 -2.86
N GLU A 188 -0.46 7.76 -3.71
CA GLU A 188 -1.07 6.48 -3.33
C GLU A 188 -0.19 5.76 -2.29
N TRP A 189 1.12 5.69 -2.51
CA TRP A 189 2.07 5.16 -1.52
C TRP A 189 1.95 5.85 -0.16
N ALA A 190 1.92 7.19 -0.14
CA ALA A 190 1.83 7.98 1.09
C ALA A 190 0.53 7.70 1.83
N ALA A 191 -0.61 7.72 1.12
CA ALA A 191 -1.92 7.39 1.70
C ALA A 191 -1.93 6.00 2.36
N GLN A 192 -1.33 5.03 1.65
CA GLN A 192 -1.26 3.64 2.07
C GLN A 192 -0.28 3.42 3.23
N SER A 193 0.79 4.20 3.31
CA SER A 193 1.79 4.14 4.39
C SER A 193 1.26 4.77 5.68
N LEU A 194 0.39 5.77 5.60
CA LEU A 194 -0.26 6.36 6.77
C LEU A 194 -1.15 5.38 7.55
N GLU A 195 -1.63 4.30 6.92
CA GLU A 195 -2.40 3.26 7.61
C GLU A 195 -1.60 2.59 8.73
N PHE A 196 -0.28 2.52 8.61
CA PHE A 196 0.59 2.04 9.69
C PHE A 196 0.64 3.03 10.86
N ILE A 197 0.60 4.34 10.57
CA ILE A 197 0.53 5.41 11.60
C ILE A 197 -0.86 5.45 12.24
N TYR A 198 -1.94 5.26 11.49
CA TYR A 198 -3.28 5.20 12.08
C TYR A 198 -3.45 3.98 12.98
N ALA A 199 -2.82 2.85 12.62
CA ALA A 199 -2.94 1.61 13.36
C ALA A 199 -2.27 1.61 14.74
N ILE A 200 -1.29 2.49 14.98
CA ILE A 200 -0.65 2.63 16.30
C ILE A 200 -1.49 3.46 17.27
N GLN A 201 -2.54 4.14 16.80
CA GLN A 201 -3.41 4.95 17.67
C GLN A 201 -4.22 4.07 18.63
N ARG A 202 -4.13 4.40 19.92
CA ARG A 202 -4.88 3.78 21.01
C ARG A 202 -6.28 4.37 21.12
N PRO A 203 -7.22 3.68 21.81
CA PRO A 203 -8.59 4.16 21.98
C PRO A 203 -8.73 5.53 22.66
N ASP A 204 -7.73 5.97 23.43
CA ASP A 204 -7.70 7.29 24.08
C ASP A 204 -7.18 8.42 23.17
N GLY A 205 -6.80 8.08 21.93
CA GLY A 205 -6.28 9.00 20.93
C GLY A 205 -4.76 9.17 20.95
N THR A 206 -4.05 8.64 21.96
CA THR A 206 -2.58 8.62 21.97
C THR A 206 -2.05 7.66 20.91
N ALA A 207 -0.87 7.93 20.35
CA ALA A 207 -0.24 6.98 19.43
C ALA A 207 0.60 5.99 20.25
N GLU A 208 1.91 6.17 20.33
CA GLU A 208 2.80 5.29 21.08
C GLU A 208 3.03 5.76 22.52
N GLY A 209 2.73 7.03 22.83
CA GLY A 209 2.82 7.60 24.18
C GLY A 209 4.22 8.11 24.55
N TRP A 210 4.97 8.63 23.57
CA TRP A 210 6.27 9.29 23.75
C TRP A 210 6.38 10.53 22.83
N TYR A 211 7.51 11.25 22.85
CA TYR A 211 7.62 12.52 22.12
C TYR A 211 7.52 12.36 20.59
N GLY A 212 7.88 11.20 20.03
CA GLY A 212 7.76 10.89 18.60
C GLY A 212 6.33 10.84 18.07
N ASP A 213 5.32 10.78 18.95
CA ASP A 213 3.92 10.97 18.56
C ASP A 213 3.72 12.31 17.79
N GLY A 214 4.58 13.30 18.05
CA GLY A 214 4.59 14.57 17.32
C GLY A 214 4.90 14.44 15.83
N ASN A 215 5.79 13.53 15.43
CA ASN A 215 6.10 13.27 14.02
C ASN A 215 4.90 12.62 13.33
N SER A 216 4.31 11.59 13.95
CA SER A 216 3.07 10.96 13.47
C SER A 216 1.94 11.98 13.29
N ALA A 217 1.69 12.82 14.30
CA ALA A 217 0.64 13.85 14.24
C ALA A 217 0.89 14.90 13.14
N ARG A 218 2.13 15.37 13.00
CA ARG A 218 2.53 16.33 11.98
C ARG A 218 2.34 15.74 10.58
N THR A 219 2.82 14.54 10.33
CA THR A 219 2.71 13.87 9.03
C THR A 219 1.26 13.62 8.63
N MET A 220 0.40 13.18 9.57
CA MET A 220 -1.04 13.05 9.33
C MET A 220 -1.67 14.40 8.95
N MET A 221 -1.30 15.48 9.64
CA MET A 221 -1.80 16.83 9.35
C MET A 221 -1.33 17.32 7.98
N MET A 222 -0.06 17.08 7.62
CA MET A 222 0.48 17.43 6.30
C MET A 222 -0.28 16.75 5.18
N PHE A 223 -0.58 15.46 5.34
CA PHE A 223 -1.35 14.71 4.35
C PHE A 223 -2.83 15.12 4.31
N ALA A 224 -3.43 15.45 5.45
CA ALA A 224 -4.78 16.01 5.50
C ALA A 224 -4.85 17.35 4.73
N LEU A 225 -3.88 18.24 4.92
CA LEU A 225 -3.80 19.50 4.18
C LEU A 225 -3.58 19.29 2.68
N HIS A 226 -2.86 18.26 2.26
CA HIS A 226 -2.82 17.87 0.85
C HIS A 226 -4.22 17.55 0.30
N ARG A 227 -5.01 16.74 1.02
CA ARG A 227 -6.37 16.34 0.62
C ARG A 227 -7.36 17.50 0.56
N THR A 228 -7.06 18.61 1.22
CA THR A 228 -7.87 19.83 1.20
C THR A 228 -7.21 20.98 0.44
N GLN A 229 -6.08 20.73 -0.23
CA GLN A 229 -5.26 21.74 -0.89
C GLN A 229 -4.90 22.93 0.02
N GLY A 230 -4.70 22.69 1.31
CA GLY A 230 -4.35 23.69 2.32
C GLY A 230 -5.56 24.37 2.97
N VAL A 231 -6.78 24.10 2.52
CA VAL A 231 -7.99 24.71 3.07
C VAL A 231 -8.44 24.00 4.35
N THR A 232 -8.83 24.75 5.37
CA THR A 232 -9.32 24.22 6.66
C THR A 232 -10.73 24.73 6.96
N ALA A 233 -11.61 23.86 7.45
CA ALA A 233 -12.94 24.23 7.95
C ALA A 233 -12.89 24.59 9.44
N LEU A 234 -13.45 25.73 9.84
CA LEU A 234 -13.49 26.22 11.22
C LEU A 234 -14.92 26.59 11.65
N PRO A 235 -15.47 26.04 12.75
CA PRO A 235 -14.88 24.99 13.58
C PRO A 235 -14.89 23.64 12.84
N TRP A 236 -13.84 22.85 13.03
CA TRP A 236 -13.86 21.45 12.63
C TRP A 236 -14.76 20.65 13.60
N ARG A 237 -15.54 19.72 13.05
CA ARG A 237 -16.35 18.76 13.80
C ARG A 237 -16.20 17.39 13.13
N ALA A 238 -16.43 16.32 13.90
CA ALA A 238 -16.29 14.95 13.41
C ALA A 238 -17.25 14.59 12.23
N ASP A 239 -18.37 15.32 12.08
CA ASP A 239 -19.33 15.15 10.99
C ASP A 239 -19.00 15.96 9.73
N VAL A 240 -18.00 16.84 9.78
CA VAL A 240 -17.62 17.72 8.68
C VAL A 240 -16.56 17.06 7.82
N ARG A 241 -16.84 16.95 6.52
CA ARG A 241 -15.96 16.34 5.52
C ARG A 241 -15.58 17.39 4.48
N LEU A 242 -14.27 17.67 4.40
CA LEU A 242 -13.70 18.63 3.47
C LEU A 242 -12.72 17.91 2.54
N GLY A 243 -12.81 18.15 1.24
CA GLY A 243 -11.85 17.68 0.26
C GLY A 243 -11.70 18.66 -0.89
N ALA A 244 -10.52 18.73 -1.49
CA ALA A 244 -10.27 19.59 -2.63
C ALA A 244 -9.24 19.00 -3.60
N ALA A 245 -9.30 19.44 -4.85
CA ALA A 245 -8.37 19.08 -5.91
C ALA A 245 -8.16 20.25 -6.87
N LEU A 246 -7.04 20.26 -7.58
CA LEU A 246 -6.78 21.17 -8.69
C LEU A 246 -7.08 20.46 -10.01
N ASP A 247 -7.65 21.18 -10.97
CA ASP A 247 -7.68 20.73 -12.36
C ASP A 247 -6.42 21.14 -13.13
N ASP A 248 -6.30 20.71 -14.38
CA ASP A 248 -5.14 21.01 -15.25
C ASP A 248 -4.93 22.53 -15.50
N ALA A 249 -5.96 23.34 -15.30
CA ALA A 249 -5.87 24.80 -15.40
C ALA A 249 -5.42 25.46 -14.09
N GLY A 250 -5.22 24.68 -13.03
CA GLY A 250 -4.90 25.16 -11.69
C GLY A 250 -6.11 25.75 -10.94
N THR A 251 -7.33 25.45 -11.39
CA THR A 251 -8.55 25.84 -10.70
C THR A 251 -8.80 24.90 -9.53
N LEU A 252 -9.06 25.46 -8.35
CA LEU A 252 -9.42 24.68 -7.17
C LEU A 252 -10.88 24.29 -7.21
N HIS A 253 -11.14 22.99 -7.03
CA HIS A 253 -12.45 22.42 -6.81
C HIS A 253 -12.51 21.86 -5.40
N LEU A 254 -13.44 22.38 -4.59
CA LEU A 254 -13.59 22.02 -3.18
C LEU A 254 -15.00 21.55 -2.89
N VAL A 255 -15.10 20.53 -2.05
CA VAL A 255 -16.34 19.97 -1.53
C VAL A 255 -16.30 19.99 -0.01
N LEU A 256 -17.34 20.56 0.59
CA LEU A 256 -17.61 20.50 2.03
C LEU A 256 -18.98 19.83 2.22
N SER A 257 -19.06 18.77 3.01
CA SER A 257 -20.33 18.17 3.43
C SER A 257 -20.37 17.99 4.95
N SER A 258 -21.57 17.91 5.51
CA SER A 258 -21.78 17.82 6.95
C SER A 258 -23.05 17.04 7.27
N ASP A 259 -23.00 16.14 8.25
CA ASP A 259 -24.20 15.38 8.65
C ASP A 259 -25.21 16.29 9.36
N TRP A 260 -24.72 17.25 10.14
CA TRP A 260 -25.54 18.27 10.81
C TRP A 260 -25.32 19.65 10.19
N ALA A 261 -26.27 20.57 10.41
CA ALA A 261 -26.10 21.95 10.00
C ALA A 261 -24.76 22.51 10.52
N TRP A 262 -24.00 23.13 9.63
CA TRP A 262 -22.67 23.67 9.90
C TRP A 262 -22.61 25.11 9.43
N ASN A 263 -22.09 25.99 10.27
CA ASN A 263 -21.85 27.39 9.97
C ASN A 263 -20.46 27.77 10.47
N GLY A 264 -19.62 28.28 9.57
CA GLY A 264 -18.23 28.51 9.88
C GLY A 264 -17.46 29.22 8.77
N LEU A 265 -16.15 29.02 8.78
CA LEU A 265 -15.19 29.62 7.85
C LEU A 265 -14.43 28.53 7.11
N LEU A 266 -14.28 28.71 5.80
CA LEU A 266 -13.25 28.06 5.01
C LEU A 266 -12.01 28.96 5.03
N LYS A 267 -10.98 28.53 5.76
CA LYS A 267 -9.71 29.23 5.88
C LYS A 267 -8.74 28.70 4.83
N PHE A 268 -8.39 29.53 3.87
CA PHE A 268 -7.39 29.20 2.86
C PHE A 268 -5.99 29.46 3.39
N ASP A 269 -5.02 28.71 2.87
CA ASP A 269 -3.61 28.98 3.15
C ASP A 269 -3.16 30.26 2.41
N VAL A 270 -2.09 30.86 2.90
CA VAL A 270 -1.44 32.04 2.30
C VAL A 270 -0.03 31.66 1.85
N PRO A 271 0.66 32.45 1.00
CA PRO A 271 2.06 32.18 0.68
C PRO A 271 2.97 32.44 1.89
N ARG A 272 2.96 31.52 2.87
CA ARG A 272 3.63 31.64 4.19
C ARG A 272 5.13 31.87 4.05
N HIS A 273 5.78 31.24 3.08
CA HIS A 273 7.19 31.41 2.76
C HIS A 273 7.52 32.89 2.58
N ARG A 274 6.65 33.64 1.91
CA ARG A 274 6.83 35.07 1.64
C ARG A 274 6.29 35.92 2.78
N GLU A 275 5.07 35.66 3.22
CA GLU A 275 4.35 36.54 4.19
C GLU A 275 4.89 36.41 5.62
N TRP A 276 5.35 35.23 6.03
CA TRP A 276 5.77 34.96 7.41
C TRP A 276 7.29 34.78 7.53
N PHE A 277 7.91 34.19 6.52
CA PHE A 277 9.33 33.83 6.58
C PHE A 277 10.24 34.73 5.73
N ASN A 278 9.69 35.61 4.89
CA ASN A 278 10.44 36.44 3.93
C ASN A 278 11.43 35.65 3.05
N LEU A 279 11.12 34.38 2.75
CA LEU A 279 11.92 33.54 1.88
C LEU A 279 11.84 34.05 0.44
N PRO A 280 12.94 33.96 -0.33
CA PRO A 280 12.98 34.46 -1.70
C PRO A 280 12.11 33.67 -2.68
N PHE A 281 11.78 32.41 -2.34
CA PHE A 281 10.87 31.50 -3.03
C PHE A 281 10.59 30.31 -2.10
N ASP A 282 9.55 29.52 -2.38
CA ASP A 282 9.22 28.34 -1.59
C ASP A 282 10.07 27.11 -2.01
N TYR A 283 11.34 27.06 -1.60
CA TYR A 283 12.17 25.85 -1.76
C TYR A 283 11.79 24.76 -0.73
N PRO A 284 12.02 23.46 -1.00
CA PRO A 284 11.68 22.42 -0.03
C PRO A 284 12.65 22.37 1.16
N ARG A 285 12.12 22.06 2.34
CA ARG A 285 12.86 22.04 3.62
C ARG A 285 12.29 20.96 4.55
N ILE A 286 13.10 20.39 5.42
CA ILE A 286 12.64 19.45 6.47
C ILE A 286 11.74 20.16 7.50
N ASN A 287 10.77 19.44 8.08
CA ASN A 287 9.82 19.98 9.06
C ASN A 287 8.94 21.15 8.55
N GLN A 288 8.75 21.29 7.23
CA GLN A 288 7.83 22.29 6.68
C GLN A 288 6.44 21.69 6.42
N PHE A 289 5.41 22.53 6.50
CA PHE A 289 4.09 22.23 5.97
C PHE A 289 3.99 22.78 4.54
N PRO A 290 3.83 21.92 3.51
CA PRO A 290 3.78 22.36 2.11
C PRO A 290 2.66 23.37 1.85
N GLU A 291 2.91 24.30 0.95
CA GLU A 291 1.93 25.26 0.44
C GLU A 291 1.26 24.70 -0.81
N TRP A 292 0.00 24.27 -0.69
CA TRP A 292 -0.75 23.66 -1.80
C TRP A 292 -1.45 24.72 -2.66
N PHE A 293 -2.70 25.07 -2.32
CA PHE A 293 -3.38 26.21 -2.91
C PHE A 293 -3.35 27.39 -1.95
N THR A 294 -2.55 28.40 -2.31
CA THR A 294 -2.40 29.63 -1.52
C THR A 294 -3.16 30.79 -2.13
N VAL A 295 -3.70 31.62 -1.26
CA VAL A 295 -4.40 32.85 -1.61
C VAL A 295 -3.48 34.03 -1.31
N ASP A 296 -3.07 34.73 -2.37
CA ASP A 296 -2.18 35.89 -2.31
C ASP A 296 -2.99 37.14 -1.95
N ARG A 297 -2.49 37.93 -1.00
CA ARG A 297 -3.15 39.13 -0.49
C ARG A 297 -3.39 40.19 -1.58
N ASP A 298 -2.52 40.23 -2.58
CA ASP A 298 -2.55 41.27 -3.60
C ASP A 298 -3.22 40.77 -4.91
N ALA A 299 -3.67 39.50 -4.94
CA ALA A 299 -4.33 38.87 -6.09
C ALA A 299 -5.87 38.93 -6.03
N GLU A 300 -6.49 38.72 -7.19
CA GLU A 300 -7.94 38.59 -7.36
C GLU A 300 -8.33 37.20 -7.89
N TYR A 301 -9.48 36.71 -7.43
CA TYR A 301 -9.98 35.37 -7.70
C TYR A 301 -11.41 35.41 -8.22
N MET A 302 -11.74 34.46 -9.08
CA MET A 302 -13.12 34.12 -9.45
C MET A 302 -13.59 32.95 -8.62
N VAL A 303 -14.73 33.15 -7.96
CA VAL A 303 -15.29 32.21 -7.01
C VAL A 303 -16.72 31.87 -7.42
N SER A 304 -17.01 30.58 -7.57
CA SER A 304 -18.38 30.08 -7.78
C SER A 304 -18.77 29.14 -6.64
N LEU A 305 -19.97 29.35 -6.10
CA LEU A 305 -20.59 28.52 -5.07
C LEU A 305 -21.73 27.72 -5.69
N ASN A 306 -21.73 26.40 -5.47
CA ASN A 306 -22.75 25.46 -5.94
C ASN A 306 -23.06 25.56 -7.45
N GLY A 307 -22.07 25.91 -8.27
CA GLY A 307 -22.24 26.10 -9.72
C GLY A 307 -23.03 27.37 -10.10
N GLY A 308 -23.21 28.29 -9.16
CA GLY A 308 -23.82 29.61 -9.40
C GLY A 308 -22.89 30.58 -10.14
N ALA A 309 -23.33 31.83 -10.25
CA ALA A 309 -22.57 32.89 -10.93
C ALA A 309 -21.20 33.12 -10.26
N GLU A 310 -20.17 33.31 -11.09
CA GLU A 310 -18.83 33.67 -10.60
C GLU A 310 -18.83 35.07 -9.98
N THR A 311 -18.22 35.20 -8.82
CA THR A 311 -18.03 36.46 -8.10
C THR A 311 -16.55 36.76 -7.94
N ARG A 312 -16.18 38.04 -8.11
CA ARG A 312 -14.80 38.51 -7.91
C ARG A 312 -14.52 38.73 -6.43
N MET A 313 -13.43 38.15 -5.94
CA MET A 313 -12.99 38.29 -4.55
C MET A 313 -11.50 38.63 -4.51
N ARG A 314 -11.11 39.52 -3.60
CA ARG A 314 -9.70 39.76 -3.32
C ARG A 314 -9.15 38.70 -2.36
N GLY A 315 -7.84 38.49 -2.39
CA GLY A 315 -7.17 37.52 -1.51
C GLY A 315 -7.61 37.55 -0.03
N PRO A 316 -7.63 38.72 0.65
CA PRO A 316 -8.04 38.80 2.05
C PRO A 316 -9.49 38.38 2.32
N GLU A 317 -10.38 38.60 1.34
CA GLU A 317 -11.79 38.21 1.43
C GLU A 317 -11.94 36.70 1.27
N LEU A 318 -11.21 36.11 0.32
CA LEU A 318 -11.20 34.67 0.09
C LEU A 318 -10.48 33.88 1.21
N ALA A 319 -9.42 34.45 1.80
CA ALA A 319 -8.61 33.81 2.84
C ALA A 319 -9.43 33.34 4.05
N GLN A 320 -10.56 33.99 4.32
CA GLN A 320 -11.48 33.66 5.42
C GLN A 320 -12.94 33.66 4.92
N LEU A 321 -13.24 32.77 3.97
CA LEU A 321 -14.56 32.70 3.32
C LEU A 321 -15.63 32.13 4.28
N PRO A 322 -16.68 32.89 4.64
CA PRO A 322 -17.81 32.34 5.39
C PRO A 322 -18.57 31.30 4.57
N ALA A 323 -18.96 30.20 5.21
CA ALA A 323 -19.66 29.12 4.57
C ALA A 323 -20.70 28.48 5.51
N THR A 324 -21.80 28.03 4.93
CA THR A 324 -22.89 27.34 5.63
C THR A 324 -23.29 26.11 4.83
N VAL A 325 -23.54 25.00 5.53
CA VAL A 325 -24.01 23.73 4.98
C VAL A 325 -25.20 23.26 5.81
N GLU A 326 -26.31 22.98 5.15
CA GLU A 326 -27.50 22.39 5.79
C GLU A 326 -27.22 20.96 6.27
N ALA A 327 -28.04 20.42 7.18
CA ALA A 327 -27.90 19.04 7.64
C ALA A 327 -28.03 18.04 6.47
N GLY A 328 -27.04 17.14 6.32
CA GLY A 328 -26.92 16.22 5.19
C GLY A 328 -26.58 16.90 3.85
N GLY A 329 -26.32 18.21 3.86
CA GLY A 329 -26.06 19.01 2.69
C GLY A 329 -24.60 18.96 2.22
N GLN A 330 -24.37 19.55 1.05
CA GLN A 330 -23.05 19.71 0.47
C GLN A 330 -22.91 21.12 -0.11
N LEU A 331 -21.76 21.74 0.12
CA LEU A 331 -21.28 22.93 -0.56
C LEU A 331 -20.20 22.52 -1.58
N ARG A 332 -20.31 23.04 -2.80
CA ARG A 332 -19.29 22.95 -3.85
C ARG A 332 -18.73 24.34 -4.11
N LEU A 333 -17.41 24.45 -4.19
CA LEU A 333 -16.71 25.71 -4.37
C LEU A 333 -15.69 25.55 -5.49
N THR A 334 -15.69 26.49 -6.43
CA THR A 334 -14.68 26.60 -7.48
C THR A 334 -13.94 27.92 -7.33
N VAL A 335 -12.61 27.90 -7.31
CA VAL A 335 -11.76 29.10 -7.15
C VAL A 335 -10.70 29.13 -8.25
N ARG A 336 -10.71 30.19 -9.05
CA ARG A 336 -9.75 30.43 -10.14
C ARG A 336 -9.02 31.75 -9.93
N ALA A 337 -7.69 31.74 -9.87
CA ALA A 337 -6.89 32.96 -9.82
C ALA A 337 -6.95 33.70 -11.18
N LEU A 338 -7.00 35.04 -11.16
CA LEU A 338 -7.08 35.85 -12.38
C LEU A 338 -5.73 36.24 -12.98
N ASP A 339 -4.66 36.15 -12.19
CA ASP A 339 -3.30 36.60 -12.50
C ASP A 339 -2.27 35.46 -12.50
N ARG A 340 -2.64 34.27 -12.03
CA ARG A 340 -1.73 33.11 -11.96
C ARG A 340 -1.64 32.44 -13.33
N GLN A 341 -0.45 32.46 -13.94
CA GLN A 341 -0.12 31.49 -14.98
C GLN A 341 -0.18 30.09 -14.37
N SER A 342 -0.81 29.16 -15.08
CA SER A 342 -1.01 27.75 -14.69
C SER A 342 0.27 27.18 -14.07
N LEU A 343 0.22 26.85 -12.77
CA LEU A 343 1.24 26.03 -12.15
C LEU A 343 0.77 24.58 -12.17
N GLN A 344 1.68 23.72 -12.63
CA GLN A 344 1.62 22.25 -12.73
C GLN A 344 0.98 21.70 -14.02
N SER A 345 1.84 21.39 -14.99
CA SER A 345 1.54 20.44 -16.06
C SER A 345 1.79 19.01 -15.58
N HIS A 346 0.73 18.21 -15.64
CA HIS A 346 0.62 16.75 -15.67
C HIS A 346 1.40 15.93 -14.64
N ALA A 347 0.63 15.40 -13.69
CA ALA A 347 0.97 14.21 -12.96
C ALA A 347 1.32 13.07 -13.92
N ASP A 348 2.39 12.36 -13.62
CA ASP A 348 2.59 11.02 -14.17
C ASP A 348 1.37 10.15 -13.88
N ASP A 349 0.61 9.80 -14.91
CA ASP A 349 -0.57 8.94 -14.80
C ASP A 349 -0.23 7.45 -14.73
N THR A 350 1.06 7.09 -14.69
CA THR A 350 1.49 5.69 -14.61
C THR A 350 0.85 5.05 -13.37
N PRO A 351 -0.11 4.11 -13.56
CA PRO A 351 -0.85 3.56 -12.45
C PRO A 351 0.04 2.62 -11.64
N TRP A 352 -0.18 2.59 -10.32
CA TRP A 352 0.49 1.68 -9.38
C TRP A 352 0.35 0.21 -9.78
N ARG A 353 -0.82 -0.15 -10.34
CA ARG A 353 -1.23 -1.46 -10.85
C ARG A 353 -2.00 -1.23 -12.14
N LEU A 354 -1.65 -1.94 -13.21
CA LEU A 354 -2.36 -1.84 -14.50
C LEU A 354 -3.81 -2.32 -14.44
N ALA A 355 -4.15 -3.16 -13.46
CA ALA A 355 -5.47 -3.74 -13.29
C ALA A 355 -6.00 -3.58 -11.84
N GLU A 356 -5.70 -2.45 -11.19
CA GLU A 356 -6.35 -2.09 -9.91
C GLU A 356 -7.88 -2.06 -10.03
N PHE A 357 -8.57 -2.51 -8.98
CA PHE A 357 -10.03 -2.35 -8.90
C PHE A 357 -10.43 -0.88 -8.69
N ALA A 358 -10.95 -0.24 -9.74
CA ALA A 358 -11.37 1.17 -9.75
C ALA A 358 -12.76 1.40 -10.38
N ALA A 359 -13.60 0.35 -10.45
CA ALA A 359 -14.96 0.44 -10.98
C ALA A 359 -15.88 1.27 -10.08
N ASN A 360 -16.88 1.94 -10.68
CA ASN A 360 -17.92 2.71 -10.00
C ASN A 360 -19.33 2.15 -10.21
N THR A 361 -19.50 1.22 -11.15
CA THR A 361 -20.77 0.54 -11.44
C THR A 361 -20.60 -0.98 -11.36
N ARG A 362 -21.73 -1.69 -11.32
CA ARG A 362 -21.75 -3.17 -11.39
C ARG A 362 -21.15 -3.64 -12.71
N GLU A 363 -21.54 -3.02 -13.82
CA GLU A 363 -21.14 -3.41 -15.18
C GLU A 363 -19.62 -3.22 -15.37
N GLU A 364 -19.07 -2.12 -14.85
CA GLU A 364 -17.61 -1.88 -14.84
C GLU A 364 -16.88 -2.92 -13.99
N ALA A 365 -17.44 -3.30 -12.84
CA ALA A 365 -16.85 -4.31 -11.96
C ALA A 365 -16.82 -5.70 -12.62
N GLU A 366 -17.92 -6.12 -13.24
CA GLU A 366 -18.01 -7.41 -13.96
C GLU A 366 -17.05 -7.44 -15.16
N ALA A 367 -16.98 -6.36 -15.95
CA ALA A 367 -16.05 -6.25 -17.06
C ALA A 367 -14.58 -6.28 -16.60
N TRP A 368 -14.26 -5.58 -15.51
CA TRP A 368 -12.95 -5.61 -14.89
C TRP A 368 -12.58 -7.03 -14.43
N GLN A 369 -13.50 -7.76 -13.80
CA GLN A 369 -13.24 -9.13 -13.35
C GLN A 369 -12.89 -10.06 -14.51
N GLU A 370 -13.60 -9.96 -15.63
CA GLU A 370 -13.32 -10.76 -16.83
C GLU A 370 -11.92 -10.46 -17.41
N ILE A 371 -11.62 -9.17 -17.62
CA ILE A 371 -10.35 -8.72 -18.20
C ILE A 371 -9.18 -9.10 -17.30
N THR A 372 -9.29 -8.80 -16.00
CA THR A 372 -8.21 -9.01 -15.03
C THR A 372 -7.96 -10.50 -14.80
N ARG A 373 -9.02 -11.32 -14.74
CA ARG A 373 -8.88 -12.79 -14.69
C ARG A 373 -8.09 -13.32 -15.87
N LYS A 374 -8.46 -12.90 -17.09
CA LYS A 374 -7.78 -13.33 -18.32
C LYS A 374 -6.30 -12.94 -18.30
N LYS A 375 -5.98 -11.69 -17.94
CA LYS A 375 -4.59 -11.23 -17.82
C LYS A 375 -3.79 -12.04 -16.80
N CYS A 376 -4.40 -12.39 -15.66
CA CYS A 376 -3.76 -13.25 -14.66
C CYS A 376 -3.49 -14.66 -15.22
N MET A 377 -4.46 -15.26 -15.91
CA MET A 377 -4.29 -16.58 -16.53
C MET A 377 -3.16 -16.56 -17.59
N ASP A 378 -3.13 -15.55 -18.45
CA ASP A 378 -2.09 -15.38 -19.47
C ASP A 378 -0.70 -15.21 -18.84
N LEU A 379 -0.61 -14.43 -17.75
CA LEU A 379 0.62 -14.22 -17.00
C LEU A 379 1.13 -15.55 -16.44
N LEU A 380 0.26 -16.30 -15.76
CA LEU A 380 0.58 -17.60 -15.17
C LEU A 380 0.79 -18.72 -16.21
N GLY A 381 0.36 -18.51 -17.45
CA GLY A 381 0.42 -19.50 -18.53
C GLY A 381 -0.64 -20.60 -18.37
N ILE A 382 -1.80 -20.25 -17.83
CA ILE A 382 -2.95 -21.12 -17.67
C ILE A 382 -3.85 -20.93 -18.89
N ALA A 383 -4.07 -21.99 -19.67
CA ALA A 383 -4.97 -21.94 -20.82
C ALA A 383 -6.44 -21.99 -20.36
N ALA A 384 -7.28 -21.12 -20.93
CA ALA A 384 -8.73 -21.17 -20.74
C ALA A 384 -9.41 -22.05 -21.80
N PRO A 385 -10.58 -22.65 -21.50
CA PRO A 385 -11.23 -22.67 -20.19
C PRO A 385 -10.54 -23.64 -19.22
N LEU A 386 -10.44 -23.27 -17.94
CA LEU A 386 -10.01 -24.18 -16.87
C LEU A 386 -10.97 -25.37 -16.71
N SER A 387 -12.22 -25.18 -17.13
CA SER A 387 -13.30 -26.15 -17.05
C SER A 387 -13.65 -26.72 -18.42
N SER A 388 -13.71 -28.04 -18.53
CA SER A 388 -14.61 -28.69 -19.48
C SER A 388 -15.44 -29.73 -18.73
N PRO A 389 -16.78 -29.65 -18.74
CA PRO A 389 -17.66 -30.68 -18.15
C PRO A 389 -17.43 -32.08 -18.72
N ALA A 390 -16.67 -32.19 -19.82
CA ALA A 390 -16.46 -33.41 -20.57
C ALA A 390 -15.25 -34.24 -20.12
N ASP A 391 -14.34 -33.73 -19.29
CA ASP A 391 -13.18 -34.54 -18.85
C ASP A 391 -13.46 -35.32 -17.56
N SER A 392 -14.51 -36.14 -17.63
CA SER A 392 -14.95 -37.12 -16.63
C SER A 392 -13.91 -38.24 -16.36
N SER A 393 -12.67 -38.06 -16.80
CA SER A 393 -11.61 -39.06 -16.71
C SER A 393 -10.38 -38.54 -15.94
N VAL A 394 -10.58 -37.90 -14.78
CA VAL A 394 -9.47 -37.83 -13.81
C VAL A 394 -9.11 -39.26 -13.43
N LYS A 395 -8.13 -39.83 -14.14
CA LYS A 395 -7.61 -41.16 -13.86
C LYS A 395 -7.04 -41.12 -12.47
N SER A 396 -7.62 -41.95 -11.61
CA SER A 396 -7.29 -42.00 -10.20
C SER A 396 -7.16 -43.45 -9.74
N GLU A 397 -6.27 -43.67 -8.79
CA GLU A 397 -6.04 -44.97 -8.16
C GLU A 397 -5.98 -44.78 -6.65
N VAL A 398 -6.78 -45.57 -5.92
CA VAL A 398 -6.74 -45.61 -4.46
C VAL A 398 -5.58 -46.51 -4.05
N LEU A 399 -4.58 -45.94 -3.37
CA LEU A 399 -3.41 -46.67 -2.90
C LEU A 399 -3.64 -47.30 -1.53
N GLU A 400 -4.36 -46.60 -0.66
CA GLU A 400 -4.56 -46.97 0.74
C GLU A 400 -5.89 -46.38 1.23
N GLU A 401 -6.56 -47.10 2.12
CA GLU A 401 -7.75 -46.63 2.84
C GLU A 401 -7.61 -46.97 4.32
N THR A 402 -7.86 -45.99 5.19
CA THR A 402 -7.79 -46.13 6.65
C THR A 402 -9.07 -45.61 7.29
N ALA A 403 -9.53 -46.30 8.33
CA ALA A 403 -10.71 -45.89 9.09
C ALA A 403 -10.30 -44.87 10.17
N HIS A 404 -11.03 -43.76 10.23
CA HIS A 404 -10.94 -42.76 11.28
C HIS A 404 -12.30 -42.62 11.96
N ASP A 405 -12.31 -41.99 13.13
CA ASP A 405 -13.55 -41.68 13.84
C ASP A 405 -14.46 -40.77 12.99
N GLY A 406 -15.56 -41.31 12.44
CA GLY A 406 -16.58 -40.59 11.67
C GLY A 406 -16.31 -40.39 10.17
N TYR A 407 -15.18 -40.86 9.63
CA TYR A 407 -14.86 -40.78 8.19
C TYR A 407 -13.81 -41.83 7.79
N ARG A 408 -13.73 -42.15 6.49
CA ARG A 408 -12.64 -42.95 5.90
C ARG A 408 -11.66 -42.06 5.17
N LEU A 409 -10.36 -42.28 5.37
CA LEU A 409 -9.30 -41.52 4.71
C LEU A 409 -8.64 -42.38 3.63
N ARG A 410 -8.69 -41.92 2.38
CA ARG A 410 -8.07 -42.57 1.23
C ARG A 410 -6.83 -41.81 0.78
N LYS A 411 -5.75 -42.53 0.50
CA LYS A 411 -4.62 -42.00 -0.27
C LYS A 411 -4.86 -42.30 -1.74
N VAL A 412 -4.97 -41.26 -2.56
CA VAL A 412 -5.35 -41.38 -3.98
C VAL A 412 -4.28 -40.74 -4.85
N THR A 413 -3.89 -41.39 -5.94
CA THR A 413 -3.11 -40.76 -6.99
C THR A 413 -4.03 -40.18 -8.05
N LEU A 414 -3.74 -38.96 -8.52
CA LEU A 414 -4.45 -38.32 -9.62
C LEU A 414 -3.46 -38.10 -10.78
N GLN A 415 -3.80 -38.64 -11.95
CA GLN A 415 -3.01 -38.42 -13.16
C GLN A 415 -3.37 -37.05 -13.77
N GLN A 416 -2.35 -36.22 -13.93
CA GLN A 416 -2.43 -34.92 -14.58
C GLN A 416 -2.43 -35.06 -16.09
N LEU A 417 -3.28 -34.30 -16.77
CA LEU A 417 -3.34 -34.30 -18.24
C LEU A 417 -2.08 -33.66 -18.83
N PHE A 418 -1.60 -32.61 -18.18
CA PHE A 418 -0.39 -31.92 -18.59
C PHE A 418 0.86 -32.61 -18.03
N GLY A 419 1.76 -33.02 -18.93
CA GLY A 419 3.05 -33.62 -18.57
C GLY A 419 3.00 -35.06 -18.07
N ASN A 420 1.83 -35.71 -18.10
CA ASN A 420 1.64 -37.09 -17.61
C ASN A 420 2.14 -37.31 -16.17
N ARG A 421 2.08 -36.25 -15.36
CA ARG A 421 2.53 -36.26 -13.96
C ARG A 421 1.45 -36.89 -13.09
N THR A 422 1.84 -37.47 -11.96
CA THR A 422 0.91 -37.95 -10.94
C THR A 422 1.09 -37.13 -9.68
N ILE A 423 -0.01 -36.67 -9.07
CA ILE A 423 -0.01 -36.10 -7.73
C ILE A 423 -0.66 -37.06 -6.75
N THR A 424 -0.24 -37.02 -5.50
CA THR A 424 -0.88 -37.80 -4.43
C THR A 424 -1.71 -36.86 -3.56
N VAL A 425 -2.95 -37.27 -3.29
CA VAL A 425 -3.90 -36.51 -2.47
C VAL A 425 -4.47 -37.41 -1.38
N LEU A 426 -4.98 -36.80 -0.32
CA LEU A 426 -5.74 -37.49 0.73
C LEU A 426 -7.22 -37.12 0.61
N VAL A 427 -8.12 -38.10 0.56
CA VAL A 427 -9.56 -37.89 0.41
C VAL A 427 -10.27 -38.43 1.64
N GLY A 428 -10.90 -37.56 2.42
CA GLY A 428 -11.75 -37.93 3.55
C GLY A 428 -13.20 -38.04 3.12
N LEU A 429 -13.79 -39.23 3.28
CA LEU A 429 -15.19 -39.52 2.98
C LEU A 429 -15.98 -39.70 4.29
N PRO A 430 -17.01 -38.91 4.55
CA PRO A 430 -17.79 -39.01 5.79
C PRO A 430 -18.55 -40.33 5.86
N GLU A 431 -18.77 -40.84 7.07
CA GLU A 431 -19.61 -42.03 7.29
C GLU A 431 -21.06 -41.63 7.57
N LEU A 432 -21.86 -41.47 6.51
CA LEU A 432 -23.28 -41.12 6.60
C LEU A 432 -24.19 -42.22 6.02
N GLU A 433 -25.45 -42.24 6.46
CA GLU A 433 -26.50 -43.12 5.91
C GLU A 433 -26.86 -42.78 4.45
N CYS A 434 -26.75 -41.51 4.07
CA CYS A 434 -26.91 -41.03 2.69
C CYS A 434 -25.63 -40.35 2.20
N ASN A 435 -24.99 -40.95 1.19
CA ASN A 435 -23.73 -40.48 0.61
C ASN A 435 -23.95 -39.93 -0.81
N ARG A 436 -24.95 -39.08 -1.02
CA ARG A 436 -25.17 -38.39 -2.31
C ARG A 436 -25.48 -36.92 -2.09
N GLY A 437 -24.90 -36.07 -2.94
CA GLY A 437 -25.06 -34.63 -2.84
C GLY A 437 -24.48 -34.09 -1.53
N LEU A 438 -23.25 -34.45 -1.20
CA LEU A 438 -22.51 -33.92 -0.07
C LEU A 438 -21.74 -32.66 -0.49
N PRO A 439 -21.60 -31.66 0.40
CA PRO A 439 -20.68 -30.56 0.15
C PRO A 439 -19.23 -31.08 0.19
N ALA A 440 -18.34 -30.42 -0.54
CA ALA A 440 -16.93 -30.78 -0.57
C ALA A 440 -15.99 -29.60 -0.31
N VAL A 441 -14.85 -29.85 0.34
CA VAL A 441 -13.84 -28.83 0.61
C VAL A 441 -12.44 -29.32 0.20
N LEU A 442 -11.81 -28.58 -0.70
CA LEU A 442 -10.39 -28.72 -1.01
C LEU A 442 -9.55 -28.03 0.07
N CYS A 443 -8.74 -28.80 0.80
CA CYS A 443 -7.92 -28.39 1.92
C CYS A 443 -6.46 -28.24 1.47
N VAL A 444 -5.89 -27.04 1.56
CA VAL A 444 -4.54 -26.76 1.03
C VAL A 444 -3.58 -26.42 2.18
N PRO A 445 -2.52 -27.21 2.41
CA PRO A 445 -1.50 -26.91 3.40
C PRO A 445 -0.55 -25.78 2.95
N GLY A 446 0.20 -25.23 3.91
CA GLY A 446 1.22 -24.19 3.73
C GLY A 446 2.62 -24.73 3.42
N HIS A 447 3.61 -23.83 3.39
CA HIS A 447 5.02 -24.20 3.18
C HIS A 447 5.53 -25.18 4.25
N GLY A 448 6.35 -26.15 3.84
CA GLY A 448 6.96 -27.12 4.75
C GLY A 448 5.98 -28.12 5.38
N SER A 449 4.73 -28.14 4.94
CA SER A 449 3.70 -29.06 5.40
C SER A 449 3.33 -30.06 4.29
N THR A 450 2.65 -31.12 4.68
CA THR A 450 2.13 -32.19 3.82
C THR A 450 0.60 -32.22 3.90
N PRO A 451 -0.09 -32.92 2.97
CA PRO A 451 -1.52 -33.12 3.05
C PRO A 451 -2.01 -33.78 4.35
N ALA A 452 -1.16 -34.47 5.11
CA ALA A 452 -1.55 -35.10 6.37
C ALA A 452 -1.71 -34.07 7.50
N ASP A 453 -0.97 -32.96 7.47
CA ASP A 453 -0.92 -31.98 8.57
C ASP A 453 -2.25 -31.24 8.78
N VAL A 454 -3.08 -31.12 7.74
CA VAL A 454 -4.44 -30.54 7.84
C VAL A 454 -5.43 -31.44 8.57
N PHE A 455 -5.07 -32.71 8.81
CA PHE A 455 -5.83 -33.65 9.64
C PHE A 455 -5.28 -33.76 11.07
N ASP A 456 -4.06 -33.27 11.34
CA ASP A 456 -3.47 -33.30 12.68
C ASP A 456 -4.07 -32.20 13.57
N GLY A 457 -4.74 -32.61 14.65
CA GLY A 457 -5.32 -31.72 15.65
C GLY A 457 -4.30 -30.91 16.46
N ASN A 458 -3.04 -31.32 16.50
CA ASN A 458 -1.96 -30.64 17.24
C ASN A 458 -1.18 -29.65 16.37
N SER A 459 -1.42 -29.63 15.06
CA SER A 459 -0.76 -28.72 14.14
C SER A 459 -1.42 -27.33 14.18
N ILE A 460 -0.78 -26.35 13.53
CA ILE A 460 -1.36 -25.01 13.31
C ILE A 460 -2.65 -25.04 12.46
N TYR A 461 -2.94 -26.17 11.80
CA TYR A 461 -4.17 -26.40 11.05
C TYR A 461 -5.32 -26.90 11.95
N LYS A 462 -5.03 -27.36 13.18
CA LYS A 462 -5.99 -27.86 14.17
C LYS A 462 -6.93 -28.93 13.62
N GLY A 463 -6.43 -29.77 12.71
CA GLY A 463 -7.16 -30.87 12.12
C GLY A 463 -8.42 -30.46 11.34
N PHE A 464 -8.49 -29.24 10.80
CA PHE A 464 -9.71 -28.70 10.18
C PHE A 464 -10.30 -29.61 9.10
N ALA A 465 -9.48 -30.31 8.32
CA ALA A 465 -9.97 -31.25 7.30
C ALA A 465 -10.70 -32.44 7.93
N GLY A 466 -10.17 -32.99 9.02
CA GLY A 466 -10.81 -34.07 9.78
C GLY A 466 -12.11 -33.63 10.43
N VAL A 467 -12.16 -32.41 10.98
CA VAL A 467 -13.39 -31.85 11.58
C VAL A 467 -14.48 -31.64 10.53
N LEU A 468 -14.15 -31.12 9.36
CA LEU A 468 -15.08 -31.00 8.23
C LEU A 468 -15.56 -32.38 7.75
N ALA A 469 -14.66 -33.35 7.61
CA ALA A 469 -15.02 -34.71 7.22
C ALA A 469 -16.02 -35.32 8.22
N LYS A 470 -15.74 -35.27 9.52
CA LYS A 470 -16.67 -35.71 10.58
C LYS A 470 -18.01 -34.98 10.56
N SER A 471 -18.05 -33.77 10.02
CA SER A 471 -19.26 -32.93 9.92
C SER A 471 -20.05 -33.16 8.63
N GLY A 472 -19.71 -34.18 7.83
CA GLY A 472 -20.47 -34.56 6.64
C GLY A 472 -19.97 -33.96 5.32
N PHE A 473 -18.76 -33.39 5.30
CA PHE A 473 -18.12 -32.92 4.07
C PHE A 473 -17.24 -33.99 3.45
N VAL A 474 -17.20 -34.06 2.12
CA VAL A 474 -16.10 -34.73 1.42
C VAL A 474 -14.90 -33.78 1.41
N VAL A 475 -13.76 -34.20 1.96
CA VAL A 475 -12.56 -33.36 1.98
C VAL A 475 -11.47 -33.95 1.08
N LEU A 476 -10.72 -33.09 0.40
CA LEU A 476 -9.52 -33.49 -0.34
C LEU A 476 -8.37 -32.61 0.09
N ALA A 477 -7.26 -33.19 0.55
CA ALA A 477 -6.03 -32.47 0.83
C ALA A 477 -4.98 -32.75 -0.26
N ALA A 478 -4.43 -31.69 -0.85
CA ALA A 478 -3.48 -31.76 -1.96
C ALA A 478 -2.17 -31.05 -1.62
N ASP A 479 -1.05 -31.57 -2.11
CA ASP A 479 0.26 -30.96 -1.91
C ASP A 479 0.53 -29.85 -2.95
N THR A 480 0.83 -28.66 -2.47
CA THR A 480 1.26 -27.50 -3.27
C THR A 480 2.59 -26.91 -2.77
N ALA A 481 3.19 -27.50 -1.72
CA ALA A 481 4.34 -26.94 -1.02
C ALA A 481 5.69 -27.21 -1.72
N TYR A 482 5.67 -27.68 -2.98
CA TYR A 482 6.85 -27.92 -3.80
C TYR A 482 7.42 -26.62 -4.40
N HIS A 483 8.75 -26.57 -4.58
CA HIS A 483 9.47 -25.39 -5.09
C HIS A 483 9.90 -25.51 -6.56
N ASP A 484 9.94 -26.74 -7.09
CA ASP A 484 10.35 -26.98 -8.46
C ASP A 484 9.15 -26.97 -9.40
N LYS A 485 9.28 -26.18 -10.48
CA LYS A 485 8.33 -26.16 -11.58
C LYS A 485 8.66 -27.30 -12.55
N ALA A 486 7.67 -28.13 -12.86
CA ALA A 486 7.77 -29.20 -13.84
C ALA A 486 7.97 -28.65 -15.27
N PRO A 487 8.67 -29.39 -16.15
CA PRO A 487 8.81 -29.03 -17.55
C PRO A 487 7.45 -28.80 -18.23
N GLY A 488 7.36 -27.76 -19.05
CA GLY A 488 6.15 -27.41 -19.81
C GLY A 488 5.24 -26.37 -19.14
N PHE A 489 5.29 -26.20 -17.82
CA PHE A 489 4.60 -25.08 -17.18
C PHE A 489 5.37 -23.78 -17.40
N LYS A 490 4.66 -22.67 -17.61
CA LYS A 490 5.27 -21.34 -17.73
C LYS A 490 5.78 -20.84 -16.38
N THR A 491 4.96 -20.96 -15.34
CA THR A 491 5.21 -20.43 -13.99
C THR A 491 5.00 -21.52 -12.92
N LEU A 492 5.64 -21.39 -11.76
CA LEU A 492 5.42 -22.33 -10.64
C LEU A 492 3.99 -22.16 -10.10
N MET A 493 3.55 -20.91 -9.98
CA MET A 493 2.20 -20.57 -9.54
C MET A 493 1.13 -21.17 -10.47
N GLY A 494 1.32 -21.08 -11.79
CA GLY A 494 0.42 -21.67 -12.77
C GLY A 494 0.29 -23.19 -12.65
N GLN A 495 1.38 -23.88 -12.33
CA GLN A 495 1.35 -25.32 -12.05
C GLN A 495 0.54 -25.65 -10.80
N ARG A 496 0.76 -24.92 -9.70
CA ARG A 496 0.04 -25.15 -8.44
C ARG A 496 -1.46 -24.92 -8.60
N VAL A 497 -1.86 -23.85 -9.30
CA VAL A 497 -3.28 -23.61 -9.62
C VAL A 497 -3.85 -24.74 -10.47
N TYR A 498 -3.12 -25.16 -11.51
CA TYR A 498 -3.56 -26.26 -12.37
C TYR A 498 -3.80 -27.56 -11.58
N ASP A 499 -2.90 -27.93 -10.68
CA ASP A 499 -3.07 -29.11 -9.82
C ASP A 499 -4.34 -29.04 -8.96
N LEU A 500 -4.61 -27.87 -8.40
CA LEU A 500 -5.79 -27.65 -7.58
C LEU A 500 -7.08 -27.67 -8.40
N VAL A 501 -7.08 -27.10 -9.62
CA VAL A 501 -8.22 -27.22 -10.54
C VAL A 501 -8.52 -28.69 -10.84
N ARG A 502 -7.48 -29.52 -11.01
CA ARG A 502 -7.65 -30.97 -11.23
C ARG A 502 -8.14 -31.71 -10.00
N CYS A 503 -7.84 -31.21 -8.80
CA CYS A 503 -8.46 -31.69 -7.57
C CYS A 503 -9.95 -31.33 -7.50
N VAL A 504 -10.34 -30.12 -7.95
CA VAL A 504 -11.75 -29.72 -8.07
C VAL A 504 -12.48 -30.59 -9.10
N ASP A 505 -11.86 -30.89 -10.24
CA ASP A 505 -12.43 -31.79 -11.26
C ASP A 505 -12.69 -33.19 -10.67
N TYR A 506 -11.75 -33.72 -9.89
CA TYR A 506 -11.92 -35.00 -9.21
C TYR A 506 -13.06 -34.96 -8.20
N LEU A 507 -13.11 -33.95 -7.33
CA LEU A 507 -14.18 -33.77 -6.35
C LEU A 507 -15.55 -33.68 -7.02
N SER A 508 -15.68 -32.87 -8.07
CA SER A 508 -16.93 -32.71 -8.82
C SER A 508 -17.38 -33.97 -9.56
N ALA A 509 -16.47 -34.91 -9.83
CA ALA A 509 -16.77 -36.18 -10.49
C ALA A 509 -17.15 -37.31 -9.50
N LEU A 510 -16.93 -37.12 -8.19
CA LEU A 510 -17.32 -38.10 -7.18
C LEU A 510 -18.85 -38.20 -7.10
N PRO A 511 -19.43 -39.41 -7.13
CA PRO A 511 -20.88 -39.60 -7.07
C PRO A 511 -21.49 -39.12 -5.73
N GLU A 512 -20.68 -39.02 -4.69
CA GLU A 512 -21.08 -38.50 -3.39
C GLU A 512 -21.23 -36.98 -3.36
N VAL A 513 -20.54 -36.25 -4.23
CA VAL A 513 -20.39 -34.79 -4.15
C VAL A 513 -21.42 -34.07 -5.01
N ASP A 514 -21.98 -32.98 -4.48
CA ASP A 514 -22.71 -32.00 -5.28
C ASP A 514 -21.72 -30.99 -5.89
N PRO A 515 -21.56 -30.94 -7.23
CA PRO A 515 -20.59 -30.06 -7.86
C PRO A 515 -20.89 -28.56 -7.67
N LEU A 516 -22.11 -28.19 -7.24
CA LEU A 516 -22.47 -26.81 -6.90
C LEU A 516 -22.12 -26.43 -5.45
N ARG A 517 -21.65 -27.38 -4.63
CA ARG A 517 -21.32 -27.18 -3.22
C ARG A 517 -19.87 -27.53 -2.91
N VAL A 518 -18.98 -27.11 -3.80
CA VAL A 518 -17.53 -27.24 -3.62
C VAL A 518 -16.93 -25.93 -3.13
N GLY A 519 -16.15 -25.97 -2.06
CA GLY A 519 -15.35 -24.85 -1.57
C GLY A 519 -13.88 -25.21 -1.38
N CYS A 520 -13.09 -24.26 -0.91
CA CYS A 520 -11.69 -24.48 -0.59
C CYS A 520 -11.25 -23.73 0.68
N ALA A 521 -10.30 -24.30 1.40
CA ALA A 521 -9.72 -23.72 2.61
C ALA A 521 -8.21 -23.97 2.69
N GLY A 522 -7.44 -23.01 3.17
CA GLY A 522 -6.01 -23.19 3.38
C GLY A 522 -5.37 -22.11 4.27
N LEU A 523 -4.19 -22.41 4.78
CA LEU A 523 -3.39 -21.53 5.65
C LEU A 523 -2.05 -21.21 4.99
N SER A 524 -1.57 -19.96 5.10
CA SER A 524 -0.25 -19.53 4.60
C SER A 524 -0.17 -19.63 3.08
N LEU A 525 0.80 -20.38 2.52
CA LEU A 525 0.77 -20.78 1.10
C LEU A 525 -0.57 -21.43 0.70
N GLY A 526 -1.20 -22.19 1.58
CA GLY A 526 -2.55 -22.70 1.34
C GLY A 526 -3.59 -21.59 1.21
N GLY A 527 -3.44 -20.51 1.98
CA GLY A 527 -4.25 -19.30 1.86
C GLY A 527 -4.02 -18.58 0.52
N GLU A 528 -2.76 -18.46 0.10
CA GLU A 528 -2.38 -17.94 -1.23
C GLU A 528 -3.01 -18.77 -2.35
N MET A 529 -2.87 -20.08 -2.27
CA MET A 529 -3.31 -20.97 -3.33
C MET A 529 -4.84 -21.09 -3.41
N THR A 530 -5.54 -20.99 -2.27
CA THR A 530 -7.00 -20.92 -2.26
C THR A 530 -7.51 -19.61 -2.81
N MET A 531 -6.85 -18.48 -2.55
CA MET A 531 -7.13 -17.20 -3.22
C MET A 531 -6.98 -17.33 -4.74
N TRP A 532 -5.85 -17.84 -5.23
CA TRP A 532 -5.63 -18.00 -6.67
C TRP A 532 -6.62 -18.96 -7.33
N LEU A 533 -6.85 -20.12 -6.71
CA LEU A 533 -7.83 -21.09 -7.22
C LEU A 533 -9.23 -20.48 -7.27
N ALA A 534 -9.68 -19.86 -6.19
CA ALA A 534 -11.01 -19.25 -6.12
C ALA A 534 -11.13 -18.08 -7.08
N ALA A 535 -10.10 -17.27 -7.24
CA ALA A 535 -10.09 -16.24 -8.25
C ALA A 535 -10.33 -16.89 -9.62
N LEU A 536 -9.47 -17.80 -10.07
CA LEU A 536 -9.45 -18.26 -11.46
C LEU A 536 -10.50 -19.32 -11.81
N ASP A 537 -10.95 -20.15 -10.86
CA ASP A 537 -12.00 -21.16 -11.04
C ASP A 537 -13.31 -20.70 -10.38
N THR A 538 -14.29 -20.36 -11.23
CA THR A 538 -15.58 -19.81 -10.79
C THR A 538 -16.55 -20.86 -10.23
N ARG A 539 -16.19 -22.15 -10.24
CA ARG A 539 -17.02 -23.24 -9.69
C ARG A 539 -17.05 -23.27 -8.17
N LEU A 540 -16.04 -22.71 -7.51
CA LEU A 540 -15.98 -22.71 -6.04
C LEU A 540 -17.02 -21.78 -5.44
N ALA A 541 -17.93 -22.33 -4.65
CA ALA A 541 -19.02 -21.58 -4.00
C ALA A 541 -18.56 -20.83 -2.74
N ALA A 542 -17.51 -21.31 -2.07
CA ALA A 542 -16.98 -20.75 -0.83
C ALA A 542 -15.45 -20.87 -0.73
N THR A 543 -14.80 -19.84 -0.19
CA THR A 543 -13.34 -19.78 -0.04
C THR A 543 -12.96 -19.26 1.33
N CYS A 544 -12.13 -20.01 2.05
CA CYS A 544 -11.49 -19.58 3.29
C CYS A 544 -9.98 -19.49 3.10
N SER A 545 -9.45 -18.27 3.05
CA SER A 545 -8.00 -18.04 3.01
C SER A 545 -7.51 -17.56 4.38
N ALA A 546 -6.70 -18.37 5.06
CA ALA A 546 -6.16 -18.06 6.37
C ALA A 546 -4.68 -17.70 6.31
N GLY A 547 -4.25 -16.75 7.15
CA GLY A 547 -2.84 -16.39 7.32
C GLY A 547 -2.16 -15.96 6.02
N PHE A 548 -2.87 -15.23 5.14
CA PHE A 548 -2.29 -14.78 3.87
C PHE A 548 -2.67 -13.36 3.44
N LEU A 549 -3.89 -12.88 3.72
CA LEU A 549 -4.36 -11.57 3.21
C LEU A 549 -3.39 -10.42 3.58
N THR A 550 -2.65 -9.95 2.56
CA THR A 550 -1.56 -8.96 2.68
C THR A 550 -1.36 -8.25 1.34
N PHE A 551 -0.23 -7.55 1.18
CA PHE A 551 0.23 -6.94 -0.08
C PHE A 551 1.54 -7.60 -0.55
N MET A 552 1.79 -7.60 -1.87
CA MET A 552 2.99 -8.19 -2.47
C MET A 552 4.28 -7.65 -1.86
N ASN A 553 4.33 -6.36 -1.50
CA ASN A 553 5.53 -5.78 -0.91
C ASN A 553 5.90 -6.38 0.45
N GLN A 554 4.92 -6.74 1.28
CA GLN A 554 5.19 -7.43 2.54
C GLN A 554 5.85 -8.79 2.27
N MET A 555 5.42 -9.48 1.21
CA MET A 555 5.92 -10.78 0.80
C MET A 555 7.32 -10.75 0.17
N GLU A 556 7.86 -9.57 -0.18
CA GLU A 556 9.23 -9.45 -0.70
C GLU A 556 10.29 -9.49 0.41
N THR A 557 9.86 -9.30 1.66
CA THR A 557 10.73 -9.30 2.82
C THR A 557 10.37 -10.48 3.73
N SER A 558 11.31 -11.37 4.02
CA SER A 558 11.14 -12.50 4.96
C SER A 558 10.28 -13.69 4.51
N HIS A 559 9.83 -13.77 3.26
CA HIS A 559 9.04 -14.89 2.74
C HIS A 559 9.71 -15.60 1.54
N CYS A 560 9.25 -16.82 1.18
CA CYS A 560 9.70 -17.43 -0.08
C CYS A 560 9.29 -16.54 -1.25
N MET A 561 10.20 -16.31 -2.20
CA MET A 561 9.91 -15.60 -3.45
C MET A 561 9.14 -16.44 -4.48
N CYS A 562 8.60 -17.60 -4.08
CA CYS A 562 7.85 -18.55 -4.89
C CYS A 562 6.60 -17.94 -5.57
N TRP A 563 6.07 -16.86 -5.01
CA TRP A 563 4.92 -16.11 -5.53
C TRP A 563 5.31 -15.10 -6.62
N LYS A 564 6.60 -14.71 -6.68
CA LYS A 564 7.07 -13.58 -7.50
C LYS A 564 7.29 -14.01 -8.94
N GLU A 565 6.26 -13.81 -9.74
CA GLU A 565 6.29 -14.02 -11.18
C GLU A 565 6.53 -12.69 -11.91
N LYS A 566 7.31 -12.73 -13.00
CA LYS A 566 7.61 -11.52 -13.80
C LYS A 566 6.32 -10.91 -14.36
N GLY A 567 6.13 -9.61 -14.15
CA GLY A 567 4.96 -8.87 -14.63
C GLY A 567 3.76 -8.88 -13.67
N LEU A 568 3.82 -9.67 -12.58
CA LEU A 568 2.68 -9.83 -11.67
C LEU A 568 2.43 -8.54 -10.89
N ARG A 569 3.49 -7.91 -10.39
CA ARG A 569 3.44 -6.71 -9.56
C ARG A 569 2.95 -5.47 -10.33
N GLU A 570 3.28 -5.42 -11.61
CA GLU A 570 2.83 -4.38 -12.53
C GLU A 570 1.35 -4.56 -12.90
N LEU A 571 0.85 -5.80 -12.86
CA LEU A 571 -0.52 -6.12 -13.23
C LEU A 571 -1.51 -5.89 -12.09
N VAL A 572 -1.30 -6.53 -10.94
CA VAL A 572 -2.22 -6.58 -9.78
C VAL A 572 -1.46 -6.65 -8.46
N ASP A 573 -2.17 -6.46 -7.35
CA ASP A 573 -1.75 -6.88 -6.01
C ASP A 573 -2.74 -7.93 -5.46
N PHE A 574 -2.45 -8.55 -4.32
CA PHE A 574 -3.31 -9.61 -3.75
C PHE A 574 -4.77 -9.19 -3.54
N PRO A 575 -5.11 -7.96 -3.06
CA PRO A 575 -6.49 -7.54 -2.91
C PRO A 575 -7.28 -7.54 -4.22
N ASP A 576 -6.64 -7.23 -5.36
CA ASP A 576 -7.29 -7.30 -6.67
C ASP A 576 -7.62 -8.75 -7.03
N ILE A 577 -6.70 -9.69 -6.74
CA ILE A 577 -6.92 -11.11 -7.00
C ILE A 577 -8.08 -11.64 -6.14
N TYR A 578 -8.16 -11.24 -4.86
CA TYR A 578 -9.31 -11.56 -4.01
C TYR A 578 -10.62 -10.95 -4.53
N ALA A 579 -10.60 -9.72 -5.05
CA ALA A 579 -11.80 -9.07 -5.60
C ALA A 579 -12.39 -9.83 -6.80
N LEU A 580 -11.59 -10.64 -7.50
CA LEU A 580 -12.08 -11.55 -8.54
C LEU A 580 -12.97 -12.69 -8.01
N ILE A 581 -13.03 -12.92 -6.69
CA ILE A 581 -13.87 -13.96 -6.08
C ILE A 581 -15.33 -13.48 -5.96
N ALA A 582 -15.55 -12.17 -5.83
CA ALA A 582 -16.87 -11.59 -5.71
C ALA A 582 -17.78 -12.01 -6.89
N PRO A 583 -19.08 -12.27 -6.67
CA PRO A 583 -19.84 -12.16 -5.42
C PRO A 583 -19.90 -13.49 -4.61
N ARG A 584 -18.95 -14.42 -4.80
CA ARG A 584 -18.93 -15.72 -4.10
C ARG A 584 -18.44 -15.56 -2.66
N ARG A 585 -18.76 -16.51 -1.78
CA ARG A 585 -18.48 -16.36 -0.34
C ARG A 585 -16.97 -16.42 -0.06
N LEU A 586 -16.45 -15.44 0.68
CA LEU A 586 -15.04 -15.31 1.03
C LEU A 586 -14.87 -15.04 2.54
N GLN A 587 -14.05 -15.85 3.21
CA GLN A 587 -13.55 -15.56 4.54
C GLN A 587 -12.03 -15.44 4.49
N CYS A 588 -11.49 -14.35 5.01
CA CYS A 588 -10.07 -14.17 5.26
C CYS A 588 -9.79 -14.29 6.75
N GLN A 589 -8.96 -15.23 7.20
CA GLN A 589 -8.61 -15.37 8.63
C GLN A 589 -7.21 -14.81 8.91
N ILE A 590 -7.06 -14.06 9.99
CA ILE A 590 -5.77 -13.48 10.41
C ILE A 590 -5.64 -13.50 11.93
N GLY A 591 -4.47 -13.94 12.42
CA GLY A 591 -4.16 -13.93 13.85
C GLY A 591 -3.74 -12.55 14.35
N GLU A 592 -4.22 -12.15 15.52
CA GLU A 592 -3.78 -10.91 16.19
C GLU A 592 -2.29 -10.95 16.57
N LYS A 593 -1.73 -12.15 16.76
CA LYS A 593 -0.33 -12.38 17.14
C LYS A 593 0.55 -12.75 15.94
N GLU A 594 0.10 -12.48 14.72
CA GLU A 594 0.95 -12.56 13.53
C GLU A 594 2.17 -11.65 13.70
N PRO A 595 3.39 -12.13 13.41
CA PRO A 595 4.58 -11.30 13.50
C PRO A 595 4.49 -10.06 12.59
N VAL A 596 5.11 -8.96 13.02
CA VAL A 596 5.09 -7.68 12.28
C VAL A 596 5.63 -7.77 10.85
N ASN A 597 6.54 -8.72 10.61
CA ASN A 597 7.11 -9.00 9.31
C ASN A 597 6.40 -10.15 8.55
N GLN A 598 5.16 -10.49 8.92
CA GLN A 598 4.33 -11.51 8.27
C GLN A 598 2.94 -10.94 7.91
N PHE A 599 1.84 -11.60 8.30
CA PHE A 599 0.48 -11.29 7.85
C PHE A 599 -0.28 -10.45 8.88
N THR A 600 0.16 -9.21 9.10
CA THR A 600 -0.37 -8.39 10.20
C THR A 600 -1.85 -8.05 10.03
N PRO A 601 -2.63 -7.92 11.13
CA PRO A 601 -4.01 -7.46 11.06
C PRO A 601 -4.19 -6.10 10.38
N VAL A 602 -3.19 -5.21 10.46
CA VAL A 602 -3.22 -3.88 9.84
C VAL A 602 -3.26 -4.00 8.32
N LEU A 603 -2.33 -4.78 7.75
CA LEU A 603 -2.27 -5.04 6.31
C LEU A 603 -3.54 -5.74 5.84
N ALA A 604 -4.00 -6.75 6.60
CA ALA A 604 -5.21 -7.49 6.26
C ALA A 604 -6.47 -6.62 6.25
N ARG A 605 -6.67 -5.77 7.28
CA ARG A 605 -7.82 -4.85 7.32
C ARG A 605 -7.79 -3.88 6.15
N ARG A 606 -6.62 -3.39 5.79
CA ARG A 606 -6.45 -2.49 4.64
C ARG A 606 -6.77 -3.21 3.32
N ALA A 607 -6.14 -4.35 3.07
CA ALA A 607 -6.40 -5.18 1.89
C ALA A 607 -7.89 -5.55 1.77
N PHE A 608 -8.54 -5.89 2.89
CA PHE A 608 -9.96 -6.22 2.93
C PHE A 608 -10.86 -5.05 2.55
N ARG A 609 -10.50 -3.80 2.90
CA ARG A 609 -11.25 -2.62 2.43
C ARG A 609 -11.21 -2.46 0.92
N GLU A 610 -10.10 -2.81 0.25
CA GLU A 610 -10.03 -2.80 -1.22
C GLU A 610 -10.96 -3.88 -1.82
N ILE A 611 -10.96 -5.08 -1.24
CA ILE A 611 -11.84 -6.20 -1.64
C ILE A 611 -13.32 -5.82 -1.47
N GLN A 612 -13.67 -5.19 -0.35
CA GLN A 612 -15.05 -4.85 0.00
C GLN A 612 -15.71 -3.89 -1.01
N LYS A 613 -14.93 -3.05 -1.71
CA LYS A 613 -15.44 -2.15 -2.75
C LYS A 613 -16.14 -2.94 -3.87
N CYS A 614 -15.50 -4.01 -4.34
CA CYS A 614 -16.05 -4.87 -5.39
C CYS A 614 -17.30 -5.61 -4.90
N TYR A 615 -17.26 -6.21 -3.71
CA TYR A 615 -18.42 -6.88 -3.11
C TYR A 615 -19.61 -5.93 -2.93
N THR A 616 -19.35 -4.67 -2.58
CA THR A 616 -20.41 -3.66 -2.42
C THR A 616 -21.06 -3.29 -3.73
N LEU A 617 -20.27 -3.04 -4.78
CA LEU A 617 -20.79 -2.74 -6.12
C LEU A 617 -21.58 -3.91 -6.71
N LEU A 618 -21.17 -5.15 -6.42
CA LEU A 618 -21.89 -6.35 -6.83
C LEU A 618 -23.04 -6.74 -5.90
N GLY A 619 -23.40 -5.89 -4.93
CA GLY A 619 -24.54 -6.12 -4.03
C GLY A 619 -24.42 -7.37 -3.16
N ALA A 620 -23.20 -7.70 -2.74
CA ALA A 620 -22.85 -8.92 -2.02
C ALA A 620 -21.95 -8.65 -0.80
N SER A 621 -21.99 -7.43 -0.23
CA SER A 621 -21.13 -7.01 0.89
C SER A 621 -21.11 -8.00 2.07
N GLU A 622 -22.22 -8.70 2.31
CA GLU A 622 -22.41 -9.68 3.38
C GLU A 622 -21.75 -11.04 3.12
N ARG A 623 -21.23 -11.27 1.90
CA ARG A 623 -20.60 -12.54 1.50
C ARG A 623 -19.09 -12.56 1.67
N ALA A 624 -18.48 -11.44 2.03
CA ALA A 624 -17.06 -11.34 2.36
C ALA A 624 -16.89 -10.99 3.83
N GLU A 625 -15.99 -11.66 4.54
CA GLU A 625 -15.63 -11.29 5.92
C GLU A 625 -14.12 -11.42 6.21
N LEU A 626 -13.61 -10.53 7.06
CA LEU A 626 -12.28 -10.62 7.66
C LEU A 626 -12.42 -11.10 9.12
N ALA A 627 -12.06 -12.36 9.35
CA ALA A 627 -12.10 -13.01 10.65
C ALA A 627 -10.75 -12.88 11.37
N VAL A 628 -10.59 -11.80 12.15
CA VAL A 628 -9.45 -11.64 13.05
C VAL A 628 -9.65 -12.48 14.33
N HIS A 629 -8.65 -13.24 14.76
CA HIS A 629 -8.73 -14.15 15.91
C HIS A 629 -7.52 -13.99 16.86
N PRO A 630 -7.63 -14.34 18.16
CA PRO A 630 -6.59 -14.08 19.17
C PRO A 630 -5.31 -14.93 19.05
N GLY A 631 -5.26 -15.80 18.05
CA GLY A 631 -4.13 -16.70 17.77
C GLY A 631 -2.99 -16.01 17.03
N ALA A 632 -1.96 -16.78 16.70
CA ALA A 632 -0.87 -16.37 15.80
C ALA A 632 -1.14 -16.91 14.38
N HIS A 633 -0.11 -17.43 13.71
CA HIS A 633 -0.20 -18.03 12.38
C HIS A 633 -0.83 -19.43 12.41
N GLU A 634 -2.15 -19.50 12.55
CA GLU A 634 -2.92 -20.73 12.71
C GLU A 634 -4.36 -20.61 12.18
N ILE A 635 -5.04 -21.74 11.99
CA ILE A 635 -6.46 -21.79 11.62
C ILE A 635 -7.36 -21.42 12.83
N ALA A 636 -8.34 -20.54 12.59
CA ALA A 636 -9.47 -20.35 13.50
C ALA A 636 -10.57 -21.39 13.17
N LEU A 637 -10.40 -22.59 13.74
CA LEU A 637 -11.20 -23.78 13.40
C LEU A 637 -12.71 -23.55 13.46
N GLU A 638 -13.22 -23.07 14.59
CA GLU A 638 -14.67 -22.87 14.78
C GLU A 638 -15.26 -21.91 13.73
N ARG A 639 -14.54 -20.83 13.43
CA ARG A 639 -14.96 -19.84 12.42
C ARG A 639 -14.93 -20.41 11.01
N LEU A 640 -13.91 -21.22 10.69
CA LEU A 640 -13.80 -21.89 9.39
C LEU A 640 -14.94 -22.89 9.20
N SER A 641 -15.18 -23.74 10.20
CA SER A 641 -16.23 -24.76 10.15
C SER A 641 -17.62 -24.13 10.02
N ALA A 642 -17.91 -23.10 10.82
CA ALA A 642 -19.18 -22.37 10.73
C ALA A 642 -19.38 -21.70 9.37
N PHE A 643 -18.33 -21.07 8.82
CA PHE A 643 -18.36 -20.45 7.51
C PHE A 643 -18.63 -21.48 6.40
N MET A 644 -17.89 -22.60 6.37
CA MET A 644 -18.08 -23.64 5.36
C MET A 644 -19.48 -24.28 5.45
N ALA A 645 -19.97 -24.55 6.65
CA ALA A 645 -21.32 -25.04 6.87
C ALA A 645 -22.37 -24.05 6.34
N GLY A 646 -22.34 -22.79 6.78
CA GLY A 646 -23.31 -21.77 6.32
C GLY A 646 -23.20 -21.41 4.84
N ALA A 647 -22.05 -21.66 4.21
CA ALA A 647 -21.80 -21.37 2.81
C ALA A 647 -22.21 -22.51 1.86
N LEU A 648 -21.96 -23.76 2.26
CA LEU A 648 -22.07 -24.93 1.39
C LEU A 648 -23.22 -25.86 1.78
N THR A 649 -23.88 -25.67 2.92
CA THR A 649 -25.11 -26.41 3.23
C THR A 649 -26.32 -25.52 2.96
N PRO A 650 -27.41 -26.05 2.37
CA PRO A 650 -28.62 -25.27 2.21
C PRO A 650 -29.15 -24.84 3.58
N ASN A 651 -29.60 -23.59 3.71
CA ASN A 651 -30.38 -23.15 4.86
C ASN A 651 -31.53 -24.14 5.04
N GLY A 652 -31.47 -24.97 6.09
CA GLY A 652 -32.61 -25.77 6.50
C GLY A 652 -33.78 -24.83 6.69
N GLY A 653 -34.84 -25.01 5.88
CA GLY A 653 -36.10 -24.34 6.12
C GLY A 653 -36.54 -24.60 7.56
N ASN A 654 -37.07 -23.57 8.21
CA ASN A 654 -37.89 -23.63 9.42
C ASN A 654 -37.60 -24.82 10.34
N THR A 655 -36.75 -24.60 11.35
CA THR A 655 -36.94 -25.30 12.61
C THR A 655 -38.35 -24.98 13.12
N VAL A 656 -39.23 -25.97 12.98
CA VAL A 656 -40.53 -26.02 13.65
C VAL A 656 -40.27 -25.94 15.16
N GLU A 657 -41.11 -25.15 15.84
CA GLU A 657 -41.21 -24.99 17.30
C GLU A 657 -41.12 -26.29 18.10
#